data_AF-A0A4E0QX66-F1
#
_entry.id   AF-A0A4E0QX66-F1
#
_cell.length_a   1.000
_cell.length_b   1.000
_cell.length_c   1.000
_cell.angle_alpha   90.00
_cell.angle_beta   90.00
_cell.angle_gamma   90.00
#
_symmetry.space_group_name_H-M   'P 1'
#
loop_
_entity.id
_entity.type
_entity.pdbx_description
1 polymer ?
#
loop_
_entity_poly.entity_id
_entity_poly.type
_entity_poly.pdbx_seq_one_letter_code
_entity_poly.pdbx_strand_id
1 'polypeptide(L)'
;MRTFLVFALTLGLTHATYAATFCVSTASELQTALTTAAFNGEDDDIQVVQGTYVSNFVFVTAESFDLTVEGEYTAGCASRVVDPSNTTLDGNSSGIVLALVGNNRVDFVVDGLTVQNGSATTNPNGGGLHIKTNSGDVTLSNNIINNNAANSNGGGAYIEGANTTTLTNNTITGNTALNGGGVYFKSSSTATLTNNTITGNTVSYGYGGGVYFSSSSTATLINNTITVNTASYSNGGGVYFSSSSTATLTGNAITDNTASRDGGGVYFGPSITATLTGNAITDNRASRNGGGVYFYYGSATLTDNTINANLTTNGAGGGVYFGSGTAAATLINNVISDNTANGTNGNGGGIYIYRRDTTTLINNTIANNQANKNGGGIWLELSDDTDSAYLYNNLIWNNSATAQADDLYLNNDANNNFMPSPVEIFNNDFSQSANGTFLKIPILIDSSNLNNLDPLFVDAADYHLQAGSPCIEAGDNNAPSLPTTDKDSNPRIANSIVDIGAYELQVPANSHLQFSASTYTVNESGGTVTITVTRTGGSSGAVSVDYSTSDDTATAGSDYTAASGTLNWADGDATDKTFRVHITDDTEVEGDETLILSLGNTTGGAGLGTPHTATLTIIDIVKNDLIIDFGPSSGIFAYLNNDNWASMHTLSAESLVTGNIDGMDQDDVIIDFGDTYGIWVRMNNSTWVQLHSLSADSMVIGDLDGNGQDDVIIDFGASYGIWQRMNNSTWVQLHTLSPESIVTGDIDGNGLDDVIIYFGASDGIWVRMNNSTWVQLHSLSPDSMVIGDLDGNGQDEVVIDFGANDGIWVRMNNSTWVQLHSLSADSMVTGDLDGNGQDEVLIDFGAPYGFWIRMNNSNWAAFINSANLMVTGSLDSNAQDDVIVSFGAQFGIWAFMNNNSWIKLHNQSAQRMVIGNLDGLPSVTALTNSVMKLPAALENTAFLPK
;
A
#
# COMPACT_ATOMS: atom_id res chain seq x y z
N MET A 1 76.02 -9.29 9.44
CA MET A 1 76.36 -8.07 10.20
C MET A 1 75.73 -6.89 9.46
N ARG A 2 74.54 -6.41 9.90
CA ARG A 2 74.28 -5.13 10.61
C ARG A 2 74.60 -3.90 9.72
N THR A 3 73.68 -2.99 9.37
CA THR A 3 72.71 -2.19 10.19
C THR A 3 71.65 -1.50 9.25
N PHE A 4 70.32 -1.69 9.42
CA PHE A 4 69.26 -0.75 9.93
C PHE A 4 69.29 0.73 9.42
N LEU A 5 68.25 1.20 8.68
CA LEU A 5 67.03 1.98 9.09
C LEU A 5 67.38 3.39 9.66
N VAL A 6 66.76 4.55 9.36
CA VAL A 6 65.34 4.91 9.08
C VAL A 6 65.23 6.43 8.75
N PHE A 7 64.25 6.80 7.91
CA PHE A 7 63.44 8.06 7.79
C PHE A 7 64.12 9.44 7.63
N ALA A 8 63.50 10.48 7.06
CA ALA A 8 62.39 10.70 6.13
C ALA A 8 62.39 12.23 5.91
N LEU A 9 62.18 12.71 4.69
CA LEU A 9 61.65 14.06 4.48
C LEU A 9 60.47 13.96 3.53
N THR A 10 59.30 13.92 4.15
CA THR A 10 57.98 14.10 3.54
C THR A 10 57.86 15.51 2.97
N LEU A 11 57.82 15.64 1.64
CA LEU A 11 56.96 16.64 1.02
C LEU A 11 55.62 15.95 0.76
N GLY A 12 54.63 16.26 1.58
CA GLY A 12 53.25 15.94 1.30
C GLY A 12 52.78 16.77 0.10
N LEU A 13 52.73 16.13 -1.07
CA LEU A 13 51.74 16.46 -2.08
C LEU A 13 50.53 15.57 -1.75
N THR A 14 49.53 16.20 -1.13
CA THR A 14 48.17 15.68 -1.10
C THR A 14 47.74 15.49 -2.56
N HIS A 15 47.76 14.26 -3.06
CA HIS A 15 47.13 13.93 -4.34
C HIS A 15 45.62 13.96 -4.10
N ALA A 16 45.04 15.15 -4.18
CA ALA A 16 43.67 15.24 -4.68
C ALA A 16 43.80 14.92 -6.18
N THR A 17 43.64 13.64 -6.55
CA THR A 17 43.53 13.21 -7.94
C THR A 17 42.24 13.82 -8.47
N TYR A 18 42.34 14.92 -9.20
CA TYR A 18 41.22 15.35 -10.03
C TYR A 18 41.17 14.37 -11.19
N ALA A 19 40.02 13.70 -11.38
CA ALA A 19 39.80 12.94 -12.60
C ALA A 19 39.81 13.91 -13.79
N ALA A 20 40.48 13.58 -14.89
CA ALA A 20 40.33 14.39 -16.09
C ALA A 20 38.99 14.03 -16.75
N THR A 21 38.09 14.99 -16.83
CA THR A 21 36.81 14.84 -17.53
C THR A 21 36.95 15.32 -18.98
N PHE A 22 36.71 14.44 -19.93
CA PHE A 22 36.67 14.76 -21.35
C PHE A 22 35.22 14.82 -21.83
N CYS A 23 34.82 15.95 -22.41
CA CYS A 23 33.56 16.05 -23.15
C CYS A 23 33.83 15.89 -24.64
N VAL A 24 33.26 14.86 -25.29
CA VAL A 24 33.55 14.53 -26.70
C VAL A 24 32.28 14.48 -27.55
N SER A 25 32.32 15.12 -28.72
CA SER A 25 31.19 15.27 -29.64
C SER A 25 31.43 14.68 -31.04
N THR A 26 32.64 14.16 -31.29
CA THR A 26 33.02 13.52 -32.56
C THR A 26 33.85 12.25 -32.34
N ALA A 27 33.88 11.36 -33.33
CA ALA A 27 34.74 10.17 -33.30
C ALA A 27 36.23 10.50 -33.12
N SER A 28 36.72 11.57 -33.75
CA SER A 28 38.12 11.98 -33.59
C SER A 28 38.41 12.48 -32.17
N GLU A 29 37.48 13.20 -31.55
CA GLU A 29 37.60 13.65 -30.16
C GLU A 29 37.60 12.47 -29.19
N LEU A 30 36.69 11.51 -29.37
CA LEU A 30 36.63 10.30 -28.54
C LEU A 30 37.94 9.51 -28.58
N GLN A 31 38.49 9.24 -29.78
CA GLN A 31 39.78 8.54 -29.88
C GLN A 31 40.93 9.36 -29.27
N THR A 32 40.90 10.69 -29.39
CA THR A 32 41.92 11.57 -28.79
C THR A 32 41.85 11.55 -27.27
N ALA A 33 40.64 11.59 -26.69
CA ALA A 33 40.41 11.46 -25.25
C ALA A 33 40.93 10.13 -24.72
N LEU A 34 40.56 8.99 -25.36
CA LEU A 34 41.07 7.66 -24.99
C LEU A 34 42.60 7.57 -25.05
N THR A 35 43.22 8.19 -26.07
CA THR A 35 44.69 8.20 -26.20
C THR A 35 45.35 9.05 -25.11
N THR A 36 44.70 10.14 -24.69
CA THR A 36 45.21 11.03 -23.65
C THR A 36 45.09 10.37 -22.28
N ALA A 37 43.91 9.81 -21.98
CA ALA A 37 43.62 9.08 -20.76
C ALA A 37 44.60 7.91 -20.53
N ALA A 38 45.04 7.25 -21.59
CA ALA A 38 45.96 6.13 -21.46
C ALA A 38 47.34 6.48 -20.86
N PHE A 39 47.74 7.75 -20.82
CA PHE A 39 49.11 8.18 -20.48
C PHE A 39 49.21 9.51 -19.73
N ASN A 40 48.12 10.03 -19.15
CA ASN A 40 48.12 11.31 -18.42
C ASN A 40 48.45 11.17 -16.93
N GLY A 41 48.45 9.94 -16.39
CA GLY A 41 48.82 9.67 -15.01
C GLY A 41 47.71 9.91 -13.98
N GLU A 42 46.45 9.95 -14.39
CA GLU A 42 45.27 10.22 -13.55
C GLU A 42 44.10 9.31 -13.95
N ASP A 43 43.09 9.15 -13.08
CA ASP A 43 41.85 8.46 -13.44
C ASP A 43 41.02 9.36 -14.37
N ASP A 44 40.28 8.77 -15.32
CA ASP A 44 39.62 9.53 -16.38
C ASP A 44 38.15 9.20 -16.56
N ASP A 45 37.37 10.24 -16.87
CA ASP A 45 35.96 10.15 -17.25
C ASP A 45 35.75 10.74 -18.64
N ILE A 46 35.26 9.94 -19.59
CA ILE A 46 34.96 10.35 -20.96
C ILE A 46 33.45 10.39 -21.14
N GLN A 47 32.92 11.62 -21.19
CA GLN A 47 31.53 11.94 -21.41
C GLN A 47 31.27 12.11 -22.91
N VAL A 48 30.52 11.16 -23.48
CA VAL A 48 30.22 11.08 -24.91
C VAL A 48 28.86 11.70 -25.18
N VAL A 49 28.87 12.81 -25.95
CA VAL A 49 27.65 13.50 -26.34
C VAL A 49 26.76 12.61 -27.20
N GLN A 50 25.45 12.80 -27.13
CA GLN A 50 24.46 12.10 -27.96
C GLN A 50 24.79 12.22 -29.45
N GLY A 51 24.79 11.10 -30.17
CA GLY A 51 25.14 11.03 -31.58
C GLY A 51 25.71 9.66 -32.01
N THR A 52 26.06 9.55 -33.29
CA THR A 52 26.65 8.34 -33.88
C THR A 52 28.12 8.57 -34.24
N TYR A 53 28.98 7.69 -33.73
CA TYR A 53 30.43 7.76 -33.81
C TYR A 53 30.93 6.56 -34.61
N VAL A 54 31.18 6.76 -35.90
CA VAL A 54 31.59 5.69 -36.82
C VAL A 54 33.11 5.54 -36.82
N SER A 55 33.64 4.60 -36.05
CA SER A 55 35.06 4.24 -35.99
C SER A 55 35.27 2.97 -35.15
N ASN A 56 36.52 2.52 -35.07
CA ASN A 56 36.98 1.57 -34.07
C ASN A 56 37.83 2.32 -33.05
N PHE A 57 37.50 2.21 -31.77
CA PHE A 57 38.09 2.98 -30.68
C PHE A 57 39.02 2.10 -29.84
N VAL A 58 40.18 2.65 -29.49
CA VAL A 58 41.24 1.89 -28.81
C VAL A 58 41.81 2.68 -27.63
N PHE A 59 41.81 2.06 -26.47
CA PHE A 59 42.53 2.43 -25.26
C PHE A 59 43.49 1.31 -24.89
N VAL A 60 44.78 1.62 -24.79
CA VAL A 60 45.81 0.67 -24.35
C VAL A 60 46.75 1.38 -23.39
N THR A 61 46.81 0.91 -22.15
CA THR A 61 47.70 1.47 -21.14
C THR A 61 48.57 0.40 -20.47
N ALA A 62 49.73 0.85 -19.98
CA ALA A 62 50.55 0.11 -19.04
C ALA A 62 50.57 0.81 -17.66
N GLU A 63 49.70 1.79 -17.44
CA GLU A 63 49.50 2.46 -16.17
C GLU A 63 48.39 1.77 -15.37
N SER A 64 48.17 2.22 -14.13
CA SER A 64 47.19 1.62 -13.20
C SER A 64 46.09 2.63 -12.81
N PHE A 65 45.67 3.45 -13.78
CA PHE A 65 44.63 4.46 -13.61
C PHE A 65 43.34 4.00 -14.27
N ASP A 66 42.23 4.32 -13.63
CA ASP A 66 40.90 3.82 -13.97
C ASP A 66 40.27 4.65 -15.10
N LEU A 67 39.43 4.02 -15.91
CA LEU A 67 38.77 4.66 -17.04
C LEU A 67 37.26 4.43 -17.04
N THR A 68 36.53 5.53 -17.11
CA THR A 68 35.07 5.56 -17.28
C THR A 68 34.73 6.14 -18.65
N VAL A 69 33.83 5.46 -19.38
CA VAL A 69 33.28 5.94 -20.66
C VAL A 69 31.76 5.92 -20.58
N GLU A 70 31.14 7.10 -20.61
CA GLU A 70 29.70 7.27 -20.42
C GLU A 70 29.06 7.94 -21.63
N GLY A 71 27.93 7.40 -22.08
CA GLY A 71 27.11 7.99 -23.14
C GLY A 71 26.09 9.00 -22.65
N GLU A 72 25.28 9.44 -23.62
CA GLU A 72 23.98 10.08 -23.40
C GLU A 72 24.02 11.53 -22.90
N TYR A 73 25.20 12.14 -22.94
CA TYR A 73 25.37 13.54 -22.57
C TYR A 73 24.77 14.49 -23.62
N THR A 74 24.00 15.46 -23.17
CA THR A 74 23.53 16.56 -24.02
C THR A 74 24.70 17.41 -24.52
N ALA A 75 24.48 18.24 -25.55
CA ALA A 75 25.53 19.04 -26.16
C ALA A 75 26.35 19.84 -25.13
N GLY A 76 27.68 19.74 -25.21
CA GLY A 76 28.60 20.36 -24.26
C GLY A 76 28.65 19.67 -22.89
N CYS A 77 28.13 18.44 -22.77
CA CYS A 77 28.07 17.65 -21.55
C CYS A 77 27.37 18.36 -20.38
N ALA A 78 26.35 19.17 -20.71
CA ALA A 78 25.63 19.99 -19.72
C ALA A 78 24.73 19.17 -18.78
N SER A 79 24.22 18.03 -19.27
CA SER A 79 23.36 17.11 -18.53
C SER A 79 23.35 15.74 -19.22
N ARG A 80 23.03 14.67 -18.49
CA ARG A 80 22.94 13.29 -18.99
C ARG A 80 21.51 12.79 -18.91
N VAL A 81 21.01 12.15 -19.97
CA VAL A 81 19.66 11.56 -20.04
C VAL A 81 19.79 10.09 -20.37
N VAL A 82 19.56 9.20 -19.40
CA VAL A 82 19.82 7.76 -19.54
C VAL A 82 18.83 7.12 -20.52
N ASP A 83 19.31 6.84 -21.72
CA ASP A 83 18.68 6.08 -22.80
C ASP A 83 19.80 5.72 -23.81
N PRO A 84 20.29 4.46 -23.80
CA PRO A 84 21.50 4.08 -24.53
C PRO A 84 21.37 4.15 -26.04
N SER A 85 20.15 4.30 -26.57
CA SER A 85 19.93 4.51 -28.00
C SER A 85 20.44 5.87 -28.50
N ASN A 86 20.68 6.82 -27.59
CA ASN A 86 21.10 8.18 -27.94
C ASN A 86 22.58 8.33 -28.28
N THR A 87 23.45 7.43 -27.81
CA THR A 87 24.89 7.47 -28.11
C THR A 87 25.34 6.15 -28.71
N THR A 88 25.68 6.16 -29.99
CA THR A 88 26.07 4.97 -30.75
C THR A 88 27.54 5.02 -31.14
N LEU A 89 28.30 4.00 -30.77
CA LEU A 89 29.60 3.66 -31.34
C LEU A 89 29.37 2.57 -32.42
N ASP A 90 29.73 2.87 -33.66
CA ASP A 90 29.49 1.99 -34.81
C ASP A 90 30.80 1.59 -35.50
N GLY A 91 31.12 0.28 -35.49
CA GLY A 91 32.32 -0.28 -36.10
C GLY A 91 32.27 -0.36 -37.64
N ASN A 92 31.13 -0.05 -38.25
CA ASN A 92 30.89 -0.07 -39.70
C ASN A 92 31.29 -1.40 -40.36
N SER A 93 30.85 -2.52 -39.76
CA SER A 93 31.16 -3.88 -40.18
C SER A 93 32.67 -4.20 -40.21
N SER A 94 33.44 -3.58 -39.32
CA SER A 94 34.89 -3.77 -39.24
C SER A 94 35.37 -3.72 -37.80
N GLY A 95 36.48 -4.42 -37.53
CA GLY A 95 37.25 -4.28 -36.30
C GLY A 95 36.50 -4.56 -35.00
N ILE A 96 37.08 -4.08 -33.91
CA ILE A 96 36.50 -4.07 -32.57
C ILE A 96 35.98 -2.66 -32.34
N VAL A 97 34.70 -2.50 -32.00
CA VAL A 97 34.12 -1.16 -31.83
C VAL A 97 34.82 -0.38 -30.72
N LEU A 98 35.00 -1.00 -29.54
CA LEU A 98 35.73 -0.41 -28.42
C LEU A 98 36.64 -1.45 -27.75
N ALA A 99 37.95 -1.23 -27.83
CA ALA A 99 38.98 -2.05 -27.19
C ALA A 99 39.61 -1.31 -26.00
N LEU A 100 39.44 -1.86 -24.80
CA LEU A 100 39.97 -1.35 -23.54
C LEU A 100 40.98 -2.34 -22.97
N VAL A 101 42.28 -2.01 -23.02
CA VAL A 101 43.36 -2.91 -22.62
C VAL A 101 44.28 -2.28 -21.58
N GLY A 102 44.13 -2.70 -20.33
CA GLY A 102 45.08 -2.44 -19.25
C GLY A 102 46.04 -3.62 -19.07
N ASN A 103 47.36 -3.36 -19.18
CA ASN A 103 48.37 -4.39 -18.89
C ASN A 103 48.66 -4.52 -17.38
N ASN A 104 48.24 -3.54 -16.59
CA ASN A 104 48.27 -3.53 -15.13
C ASN A 104 46.83 -3.52 -14.58
N ARG A 105 46.67 -3.30 -13.27
CA ARG A 105 45.35 -3.16 -12.63
C ARG A 105 44.72 -1.86 -13.07
N VAL A 106 43.66 -1.96 -13.87
CA VAL A 106 42.81 -0.84 -14.32
C VAL A 106 41.36 -1.22 -14.16
N ASP A 107 40.59 -0.38 -13.49
CA ASP A 107 39.14 -0.53 -13.43
C ASP A 107 38.51 0.15 -14.66
N PHE A 108 37.56 -0.54 -15.30
CA PHE A 108 36.88 -0.07 -16.50
C PHE A 108 35.38 0.05 -16.28
N VAL A 109 34.81 1.21 -16.60
CA VAL A 109 33.37 1.44 -16.62
C VAL A 109 32.91 1.83 -18.02
N VAL A 110 31.88 1.16 -18.52
CA VAL A 110 31.19 1.51 -19.78
C VAL A 110 29.70 1.61 -19.48
N ASP A 111 29.14 2.81 -19.63
CA ASP A 111 27.75 3.08 -19.25
C ASP A 111 26.97 3.84 -20.34
N GLY A 112 25.75 3.41 -20.63
CA GLY A 112 24.82 4.17 -21.50
C GLY A 112 25.21 4.23 -22.98
N LEU A 113 25.93 3.23 -23.52
CA LEU A 113 26.33 3.21 -24.93
C LEU A 113 25.59 2.16 -25.75
N THR A 114 25.24 2.50 -26.99
CA THR A 114 25.01 1.51 -28.06
C THR A 114 26.33 1.19 -28.75
N VAL A 115 26.75 -0.07 -28.75
CA VAL A 115 27.98 -0.58 -29.36
C VAL A 115 27.62 -1.59 -30.44
N GLN A 116 27.82 -1.21 -31.71
CA GLN A 116 27.24 -1.95 -32.82
C GLN A 116 28.12 -2.16 -34.04
N ASN A 117 27.72 -3.16 -34.85
CA ASN A 117 28.28 -3.46 -36.16
C ASN A 117 29.81 -3.64 -36.18
N GLY A 118 30.41 -4.09 -35.08
CA GLY A 118 31.80 -4.54 -35.05
C GLY A 118 32.00 -5.87 -35.78
N SER A 119 33.16 -6.07 -36.37
CA SER A 119 33.52 -7.33 -37.04
C SER A 119 35.01 -7.64 -36.87
N ALA A 120 35.35 -8.27 -35.74
CA ALA A 120 36.72 -8.58 -35.34
C ALA A 120 37.28 -9.79 -36.12
N THR A 121 37.96 -9.50 -37.25
CA THR A 121 38.62 -10.50 -38.10
C THR A 121 40.11 -10.67 -37.78
N THR A 122 40.79 -9.59 -37.40
CA THR A 122 42.19 -9.54 -36.96
C THR A 122 42.22 -9.17 -35.47
N ASN A 123 42.78 -10.02 -34.61
CA ASN A 123 42.57 -10.01 -33.16
C ASN A 123 41.12 -10.38 -32.77
N PRO A 124 40.77 -11.68 -32.86
CA PRO A 124 39.40 -12.14 -33.10
C PRO A 124 38.49 -12.19 -31.86
N ASN A 125 38.82 -11.47 -30.79
CA ASN A 125 38.08 -11.50 -29.53
C ASN A 125 37.40 -10.14 -29.28
N GLY A 126 36.09 -10.14 -29.02
CA GLY A 126 35.32 -8.93 -28.75
C GLY A 126 34.91 -8.21 -30.02
N GLY A 127 33.78 -8.56 -30.63
CA GLY A 127 33.30 -7.85 -31.82
C GLY A 127 32.89 -6.42 -31.50
N GLY A 128 32.06 -6.25 -30.46
CA GLY A 128 31.69 -4.94 -29.92
C GLY A 128 32.75 -4.45 -28.94
N LEU A 129 32.86 -5.13 -27.81
CA LEU A 129 33.76 -4.80 -26.71
C LEU A 129 34.88 -5.82 -26.55
N HIS A 130 36.12 -5.35 -26.47
CA HIS A 130 37.26 -6.13 -26.01
C HIS A 130 37.85 -5.50 -24.76
N ILE A 131 37.63 -6.11 -23.60
CA ILE A 131 38.09 -5.58 -22.32
C ILE A 131 39.09 -6.55 -21.70
N LYS A 132 40.28 -6.04 -21.40
CA LYS A 132 41.32 -6.80 -20.72
C LYS A 132 41.94 -5.94 -19.64
N THR A 133 41.99 -6.49 -18.42
CA THR A 133 42.68 -5.87 -17.28
C THR A 133 43.47 -6.95 -16.53
N ASN A 134 44.39 -6.55 -15.66
CA ASN A 134 45.12 -7.47 -14.78
C ASN A 134 44.72 -7.23 -13.33
N SER A 135 43.67 -7.92 -12.88
CA SER A 135 43.08 -7.81 -11.54
C SER A 135 42.37 -6.48 -11.22
N GLY A 136 41.98 -5.70 -12.24
CA GLY A 136 41.04 -4.58 -12.09
C GLY A 136 39.59 -5.05 -12.20
N ASP A 137 38.65 -4.15 -11.92
CA ASP A 137 37.22 -4.39 -11.96
C ASP A 137 36.60 -3.90 -13.28
N VAL A 138 35.58 -4.59 -13.78
CA VAL A 138 34.91 -4.22 -15.05
C VAL A 138 33.42 -4.06 -14.81
N THR A 139 32.88 -2.88 -15.11
CA THR A 139 31.44 -2.59 -15.02
C THR A 139 30.88 -2.22 -16.38
N LEU A 140 29.87 -2.95 -16.83
CA LEU A 140 29.06 -2.60 -17.98
C LEU A 140 27.63 -2.34 -17.51
N SER A 141 27.12 -1.13 -17.68
CA SER A 141 25.76 -0.78 -17.26
C SER A 141 24.96 -0.09 -18.35
N ASN A 142 23.67 -0.39 -18.41
CA ASN A 142 22.72 0.30 -19.29
C ASN A 142 23.16 0.37 -20.76
N ASN A 143 23.91 -0.61 -21.28
CA ASN A 143 24.40 -0.58 -22.67
C ASN A 143 23.50 -1.39 -23.61
N ILE A 144 23.50 -1.04 -24.90
CA ILE A 144 23.02 -1.89 -25.99
C ILE A 144 24.23 -2.40 -26.78
N ILE A 145 24.49 -3.70 -26.76
CA ILE A 145 25.61 -4.31 -27.51
C ILE A 145 25.00 -5.20 -28.58
N ASN A 146 24.95 -4.72 -29.83
CA ASN A 146 24.18 -5.41 -30.87
C ASN A 146 24.88 -5.61 -32.21
N ASN A 147 24.52 -6.70 -32.90
CA ASN A 147 24.96 -7.01 -34.26
C ASN A 147 26.48 -7.01 -34.46
N ASN A 148 27.23 -7.37 -33.41
CA ASN A 148 28.68 -7.46 -33.48
C ASN A 148 29.13 -8.90 -33.79
N ALA A 149 30.25 -9.04 -34.49
CA ALA A 149 30.80 -10.32 -34.89
C ALA A 149 32.26 -10.47 -34.45
N ALA A 150 32.63 -11.65 -33.95
CA ALA A 150 33.99 -12.01 -33.60
C ALA A 150 34.37 -13.39 -34.18
N ASN A 151 35.55 -13.50 -34.79
CA ASN A 151 36.00 -14.79 -35.34
C ASN A 151 36.44 -15.81 -34.28
N SER A 152 36.50 -15.41 -33.00
CA SER A 152 36.88 -16.28 -31.88
C SER A 152 35.93 -16.13 -30.70
N ASN A 153 36.13 -15.20 -29.78
CA ASN A 153 35.37 -15.18 -28.52
C ASN A 153 34.65 -13.85 -28.29
N GLY A 154 33.44 -13.89 -27.75
CA GLY A 154 32.71 -12.70 -27.33
C GLY A 154 32.25 -11.86 -28.51
N GLY A 155 31.15 -12.24 -29.16
CA GLY A 155 30.63 -11.50 -30.33
C GLY A 155 30.25 -10.09 -29.92
N GLY A 156 29.45 -9.97 -28.87
CA GLY A 156 29.15 -8.70 -28.22
C GLY A 156 30.32 -8.21 -27.38
N ALA A 157 30.70 -8.97 -26.35
CA ALA A 157 31.76 -8.59 -25.42
C ALA A 157 32.70 -9.75 -25.07
N TYR A 158 34.00 -9.47 -25.02
CA TYR A 158 35.04 -10.33 -24.47
C TYR A 158 35.70 -9.64 -23.28
N ILE A 159 35.71 -10.30 -22.12
CA ILE A 159 36.26 -9.74 -20.87
C ILE A 159 37.31 -10.71 -20.30
N GLU A 160 38.52 -10.23 -20.07
CA GLU A 160 39.66 -11.04 -19.60
C GLU A 160 40.38 -10.43 -18.40
N GLY A 161 40.67 -11.27 -17.40
CA GLY A 161 41.60 -10.97 -16.30
C GLY A 161 41.07 -10.02 -15.21
N ALA A 162 39.77 -9.76 -15.21
CA ALA A 162 39.13 -8.93 -14.20
C ALA A 162 39.05 -9.63 -12.84
N ASN A 163 39.23 -8.86 -11.75
CA ASN A 163 38.98 -9.37 -10.40
C ASN A 163 37.46 -9.53 -10.19
N THR A 164 36.69 -8.47 -10.41
CA THR A 164 35.23 -8.54 -10.51
C THR A 164 34.74 -8.05 -11.86
N THR A 165 33.65 -8.64 -12.34
CA THR A 165 32.96 -8.17 -13.52
C THR A 165 31.47 -8.07 -13.23
N THR A 166 30.89 -6.90 -13.48
CA THR A 166 29.48 -6.60 -13.24
C THR A 166 28.83 -6.15 -14.53
N LEU A 167 27.78 -6.85 -14.94
CA LEU A 167 26.90 -6.46 -16.04
C LEU A 167 25.52 -6.16 -15.45
N THR A 168 25.03 -4.93 -15.60
CA THR A 168 23.72 -4.51 -15.08
C THR A 168 22.87 -3.81 -16.13
N ASN A 169 21.61 -4.22 -16.30
CA ASN A 169 20.65 -3.57 -17.20
C ASN A 169 21.12 -3.45 -18.67
N ASN A 170 21.99 -4.35 -19.15
CA ASN A 170 22.45 -4.32 -20.54
C ASN A 170 21.50 -5.11 -21.44
N THR A 171 21.37 -4.67 -22.69
CA THR A 171 20.77 -5.43 -23.79
C THR A 171 21.85 -5.92 -24.74
N ILE A 172 22.10 -7.23 -24.80
CA ILE A 172 23.13 -7.86 -25.64
C ILE A 172 22.43 -8.72 -26.69
N THR A 173 22.42 -8.27 -27.95
CA THR A 173 21.54 -8.89 -28.96
C THR A 173 22.13 -9.06 -30.36
N GLY A 174 21.78 -10.17 -31.03
CA GLY A 174 22.15 -10.38 -32.44
C GLY A 174 23.65 -10.53 -32.69
N ASN A 175 24.45 -10.78 -31.64
CA ASN A 175 25.89 -10.90 -31.79
C ASN A 175 26.31 -12.32 -32.18
N THR A 176 27.41 -12.44 -32.92
CA THR A 176 27.91 -13.72 -33.44
C THR A 176 29.38 -13.97 -33.07
N ALA A 177 29.70 -15.18 -32.61
CA ALA A 177 31.09 -15.58 -32.34
C ALA A 177 31.40 -17.05 -32.65
N LEU A 178 32.66 -17.46 -32.45
CA LEU A 178 32.98 -18.89 -32.30
C LEU A 178 32.55 -19.39 -30.92
N ASN A 179 32.81 -18.64 -29.85
CA ASN A 179 32.40 -18.93 -28.47
C ASN A 179 31.84 -17.68 -27.78
N GLY A 180 30.79 -17.82 -26.97
CA GLY A 180 30.18 -16.69 -26.27
C GLY A 180 29.60 -15.69 -27.26
N GLY A 181 28.52 -16.04 -27.95
CA GLY A 181 27.94 -15.21 -29.01
C GLY A 181 27.63 -13.80 -28.50
N GLY A 182 26.96 -13.71 -27.36
CA GLY A 182 26.78 -12.45 -26.63
C GLY A 182 28.03 -12.07 -25.86
N VAL A 183 28.35 -12.81 -24.80
CA VAL A 183 29.45 -12.47 -23.88
C VAL A 183 30.36 -13.67 -23.60
N TYR A 184 31.66 -13.41 -23.53
CA TYR A 184 32.69 -14.37 -23.14
C TYR A 184 33.53 -13.83 -21.97
N PHE A 185 33.52 -14.52 -20.84
CA PHE A 185 34.37 -14.23 -19.68
C PHE A 185 35.57 -15.17 -19.65
N LYS A 186 36.77 -14.62 -19.49
CA LYS A 186 38.01 -15.38 -19.38
C LYS A 186 38.76 -15.05 -18.10
N SER A 187 38.92 -16.04 -17.23
CA SER A 187 39.74 -15.92 -16.02
C SER A 187 39.31 -14.76 -15.10
N SER A 188 38.01 -14.43 -15.03
CA SER A 188 37.50 -13.46 -14.06
C SER A 188 37.34 -14.13 -12.70
N SER A 189 37.81 -13.53 -11.60
CA SER A 189 37.62 -14.16 -10.27
C SER A 189 36.13 -14.27 -9.93
N THR A 190 35.39 -13.17 -10.10
CA THR A 190 33.94 -13.12 -9.92
C THR A 190 33.27 -12.45 -11.12
N ALA A 191 32.18 -13.02 -11.63
CA ALA A 191 31.36 -12.41 -12.66
C ALA A 191 29.88 -12.41 -12.26
N THR A 192 29.26 -11.23 -12.22
CA THR A 192 27.87 -11.01 -11.81
C THR A 192 27.08 -10.34 -12.93
N LEU A 193 25.97 -10.97 -13.32
CA LEU A 193 25.03 -10.44 -14.29
C LEU A 193 23.69 -10.20 -13.59
N THR A 194 23.19 -8.97 -13.62
CA THR A 194 21.92 -8.58 -13.00
C THR A 194 21.02 -7.85 -13.98
N ASN A 195 19.76 -8.27 -14.12
CA ASN A 195 18.74 -7.59 -14.93
C ASN A 195 19.15 -7.35 -16.40
N ASN A 196 20.00 -8.22 -16.98
CA ASN A 196 20.38 -8.08 -18.39
C ASN A 196 19.39 -8.81 -19.30
N THR A 197 19.23 -8.31 -20.52
CA THR A 197 18.55 -9.00 -21.62
C THR A 197 19.60 -9.49 -22.62
N ILE A 198 19.77 -10.81 -22.74
CA ILE A 198 20.74 -11.44 -23.64
C ILE A 198 19.96 -12.28 -24.64
N THR A 199 19.82 -11.78 -25.87
CA THR A 199 18.87 -12.37 -26.82
C THR A 199 19.32 -12.46 -28.27
N GLY A 200 19.00 -13.56 -28.94
CA GLY A 200 19.28 -13.74 -30.36
C GLY A 200 20.77 -13.84 -30.71
N ASN A 201 21.62 -14.14 -29.72
CA ASN A 201 23.05 -14.29 -29.97
C ASN A 201 23.38 -15.70 -30.44
N THR A 202 24.34 -15.82 -31.35
CA THR A 202 24.64 -17.09 -32.03
C THR A 202 26.12 -17.43 -31.96
N VAL A 203 26.43 -18.70 -31.73
CA VAL A 203 27.77 -19.24 -31.98
C VAL A 203 27.78 -20.19 -33.17
N SER A 204 28.79 -20.03 -34.02
CA SER A 204 28.90 -20.76 -35.29
C SER A 204 29.53 -22.15 -35.15
N TYR A 205 30.35 -22.41 -34.13
CA TYR A 205 30.97 -23.74 -33.92
C TYR A 205 31.30 -24.08 -32.47
N GLY A 206 31.57 -23.08 -31.62
CA GLY A 206 31.92 -23.29 -30.22
C GLY A 206 30.71 -23.15 -29.28
N TYR A 207 30.96 -22.80 -28.02
CA TYR A 207 30.01 -22.97 -26.91
C TYR A 207 29.37 -21.64 -26.47
N GLY A 208 28.22 -21.71 -25.77
CA GLY A 208 27.60 -20.55 -25.14
C GLY A 208 27.02 -19.57 -26.16
N GLY A 209 25.80 -19.84 -26.65
CA GLY A 209 25.13 -18.95 -27.61
C GLY A 209 24.96 -17.55 -27.03
N GLY A 210 24.38 -17.44 -25.83
CA GLY A 210 24.27 -16.19 -25.09
C GLY A 210 25.56 -15.85 -24.34
N VAL A 211 25.89 -16.67 -23.33
CA VAL A 211 27.00 -16.41 -22.40
C VAL A 211 27.93 -17.61 -22.26
N TYR A 212 29.23 -17.35 -22.22
CA TYR A 212 30.26 -18.34 -21.88
C TYR A 212 31.10 -17.85 -20.69
N PHE A 213 31.11 -18.62 -19.60
CA PHE A 213 32.08 -18.50 -18.50
C PHE A 213 33.27 -19.47 -18.65
N SER A 214 34.43 -18.94 -19.07
CA SER A 214 35.69 -19.67 -19.23
C SER A 214 36.63 -19.42 -18.05
N SER A 215 36.67 -20.36 -17.12
CA SER A 215 37.57 -20.36 -15.95
C SER A 215 37.34 -19.22 -14.96
N SER A 216 36.07 -18.86 -14.72
CA SER A 216 35.73 -17.95 -13.61
C SER A 216 35.76 -18.69 -12.27
N SER A 217 36.13 -18.07 -11.15
CA SER A 217 36.00 -18.79 -9.86
C SER A 217 34.54 -18.86 -9.42
N THR A 218 33.84 -17.74 -9.47
CA THR A 218 32.41 -17.61 -9.14
C THR A 218 31.66 -16.92 -10.28
N ALA A 219 30.50 -17.45 -10.65
CA ALA A 219 29.59 -16.82 -11.60
C ALA A 219 28.18 -16.71 -11.03
N THR A 220 27.59 -15.53 -11.08
CA THR A 220 26.28 -15.22 -10.47
C THR A 220 25.37 -14.54 -11.49
N LEU A 221 24.19 -15.11 -11.72
CA LEU A 221 23.16 -14.56 -12.61
C LEU A 221 21.90 -14.30 -11.80
N ILE A 222 21.44 -13.05 -11.76
CA ILE A 222 20.26 -12.62 -11.01
C ILE A 222 19.29 -11.91 -11.95
N ASN A 223 18.04 -12.39 -12.02
CA ASN A 223 16.94 -11.72 -12.71
C ASN A 223 17.25 -11.36 -14.18
N ASN A 224 18.07 -12.15 -14.87
CA ASN A 224 18.38 -11.93 -16.28
C ASN A 224 17.32 -12.59 -17.17
N THR A 225 17.09 -11.99 -18.34
CA THR A 225 16.35 -12.60 -19.45
C THR A 225 17.34 -13.11 -20.49
N ILE A 226 17.44 -14.42 -20.66
CA ILE A 226 18.36 -15.08 -21.59
C ILE A 226 17.52 -15.88 -22.57
N THR A 227 17.32 -15.35 -23.77
CA THR A 227 16.31 -15.91 -24.68
C THR A 227 16.69 -15.96 -26.15
N VAL A 228 16.24 -16.97 -26.89
CA VAL A 228 16.47 -17.11 -28.35
C VAL A 228 17.96 -17.19 -28.73
N ASN A 229 18.84 -17.60 -27.81
CA ASN A 229 20.26 -17.76 -28.13
C ASN A 229 20.55 -19.15 -28.69
N THR A 230 21.49 -19.23 -29.63
CA THR A 230 21.75 -20.46 -30.40
C THR A 230 23.21 -20.89 -30.36
N ALA A 231 23.45 -22.13 -29.92
CA ALA A 231 24.72 -22.84 -30.08
C ALA A 231 24.64 -23.87 -31.20
N SER A 232 25.03 -23.46 -32.41
CA SER A 232 24.72 -24.19 -33.66
C SER A 232 25.39 -25.55 -33.82
N TYR A 233 26.53 -25.79 -33.16
CA TYR A 233 27.29 -27.05 -33.25
C TYR A 233 27.79 -27.55 -31.88
N SER A 234 27.27 -27.00 -30.78
CA SER A 234 27.83 -27.22 -29.45
C SER A 234 26.80 -27.16 -28.33
N ASN A 235 27.29 -26.96 -27.10
CA ASN A 235 26.53 -26.98 -25.86
C ASN A 235 26.22 -25.57 -25.35
N GLY A 236 25.19 -25.46 -24.51
CA GLY A 236 24.82 -24.22 -23.82
C GLY A 236 24.24 -23.19 -24.78
N GLY A 237 22.99 -23.37 -25.19
CA GLY A 237 22.31 -22.41 -26.09
C GLY A 237 22.21 -21.04 -25.43
N GLY A 238 21.66 -20.99 -24.22
CA GLY A 238 21.62 -19.80 -23.40
C GLY A 238 22.96 -19.54 -22.72
N VAL A 239 23.36 -20.42 -21.80
CA VAL A 239 24.55 -20.25 -20.96
C VAL A 239 25.42 -21.51 -20.95
N TYR A 240 26.74 -21.30 -21.03
CA TYR A 240 27.74 -22.35 -20.92
C TYR A 240 28.78 -22.02 -19.83
N PHE A 241 28.92 -22.92 -18.85
CA PHE A 241 29.98 -22.87 -17.85
C PHE A 241 31.02 -23.96 -18.12
N SER A 242 32.27 -23.60 -18.46
CA SER A 242 33.30 -24.61 -18.77
C SER A 242 34.07 -25.10 -17.54
N SER A 243 34.36 -24.21 -16.60
CA SER A 243 35.38 -24.42 -15.56
C SER A 243 35.19 -23.45 -14.38
N SER A 244 33.94 -23.23 -13.97
CA SER A 244 33.64 -22.44 -12.76
C SER A 244 33.75 -23.30 -11.49
N SER A 245 34.14 -22.71 -10.35
CA SER A 245 34.05 -23.45 -9.08
C SER A 245 32.62 -23.43 -8.56
N THR A 246 31.98 -22.27 -8.64
CA THR A 246 30.59 -22.06 -8.22
C THR A 246 29.80 -21.31 -9.29
N ALA A 247 28.55 -21.73 -9.50
CA ALA A 247 27.61 -21.04 -10.38
C ALA A 247 26.25 -20.89 -9.67
N THR A 248 25.79 -19.65 -9.52
CA THR A 248 24.54 -19.33 -8.83
C THR A 248 23.59 -18.61 -9.78
N LEU A 249 22.40 -19.17 -9.98
CA LEU A 249 21.35 -18.61 -10.82
C LEU A 249 20.11 -18.36 -9.94
N THR A 250 19.67 -17.11 -9.85
CA THR A 250 18.50 -16.73 -9.06
C THR A 250 17.51 -15.90 -9.87
N GLY A 251 16.24 -16.31 -9.92
CA GLY A 251 15.18 -15.50 -10.54
C GLY A 251 15.32 -15.26 -12.05
N ASN A 252 16.14 -16.02 -12.77
CA ASN A 252 16.37 -15.80 -14.20
C ASN A 252 15.26 -16.41 -15.05
N ALA A 253 14.95 -15.74 -16.17
CA ALA A 253 14.14 -16.29 -17.27
C ALA A 253 15.08 -16.78 -18.38
N ILE A 254 15.17 -18.10 -18.57
CA ILE A 254 16.02 -18.74 -19.56
C ILE A 254 15.12 -19.50 -20.54
N THR A 255 14.78 -18.85 -21.66
CA THR A 255 13.68 -19.30 -22.53
C THR A 255 14.08 -19.45 -23.99
N ASP A 256 13.48 -20.40 -24.72
CA ASP A 256 13.66 -20.51 -26.19
C ASP A 256 15.12 -20.61 -26.68
N ASN A 257 16.06 -21.05 -25.84
CA ASN A 257 17.45 -21.20 -26.26
C ASN A 257 17.68 -22.56 -26.91
N THR A 258 18.56 -22.60 -27.92
CA THR A 258 18.80 -23.82 -28.71
C THR A 258 20.28 -24.23 -28.67
N ALA A 259 20.55 -25.48 -28.31
CA ALA A 259 21.87 -26.11 -28.43
C ALA A 259 21.81 -27.31 -29.37
N SER A 260 22.76 -27.43 -30.29
CA SER A 260 22.80 -28.59 -31.19
C SER A 260 23.32 -29.86 -30.52
N ARG A 261 23.77 -29.79 -29.27
CA ARG A 261 24.27 -30.93 -28.49
C ARG A 261 23.56 -31.00 -27.14
N ASP A 262 24.11 -30.39 -26.10
CA ASP A 262 23.66 -30.58 -24.72
C ASP A 262 23.39 -29.23 -24.03
N GLY A 263 22.36 -29.15 -23.17
CA GLY A 263 22.02 -27.94 -22.41
C GLY A 263 21.46 -26.83 -23.29
N GLY A 264 20.20 -26.94 -23.71
CA GLY A 264 19.54 -25.93 -24.54
C GLY A 264 19.49 -24.59 -23.82
N GLY A 265 18.98 -24.57 -22.59
CA GLY A 265 19.01 -23.41 -21.70
C GLY A 265 20.40 -23.23 -21.09
N VAL A 266 20.81 -24.16 -20.24
CA VAL A 266 22.06 -24.07 -19.47
C VAL A 266 22.87 -25.35 -19.53
N TYR A 267 24.18 -25.21 -19.72
CA TYR A 267 25.14 -26.30 -19.62
C TYR A 267 26.16 -26.02 -18.50
N PHE A 268 26.28 -26.96 -17.58
CA PHE A 268 27.31 -27.01 -16.55
C PHE A 268 28.37 -28.06 -16.90
N GLY A 269 29.60 -27.58 -17.12
CA GLY A 269 30.78 -28.39 -17.28
C GLY A 269 31.21 -29.13 -16.01
N PRO A 270 32.38 -29.81 -16.06
CA PRO A 270 32.85 -30.64 -14.97
C PRO A 270 33.28 -29.84 -13.72
N SER A 271 33.07 -30.46 -12.55
CA SER A 271 33.49 -29.97 -11.22
C SER A 271 32.85 -28.66 -10.76
N ILE A 272 31.70 -28.29 -11.33
CA ILE A 272 30.96 -27.10 -10.94
C ILE A 272 30.03 -27.43 -9.77
N THR A 273 29.99 -26.56 -8.76
CA THR A 273 28.91 -26.54 -7.75
C THR A 273 27.85 -25.54 -8.20
N ALA A 274 26.68 -26.03 -8.58
CA ALA A 274 25.60 -25.21 -9.12
C ALA A 274 24.45 -25.04 -8.12
N THR A 275 23.97 -23.81 -7.96
CA THR A 275 22.75 -23.49 -7.18
C THR A 275 21.79 -22.71 -8.05
N LEU A 276 20.59 -23.25 -8.26
CA LEU A 276 19.53 -22.64 -9.06
C LEU A 276 18.33 -22.41 -8.15
N THR A 277 17.92 -21.16 -7.96
CA THR A 277 16.78 -20.79 -7.10
C THR A 277 15.77 -19.94 -7.85
N GLY A 278 14.50 -20.36 -7.88
CA GLY A 278 13.41 -19.54 -8.42
C GLY A 278 13.55 -19.17 -9.91
N ASN A 279 14.26 -19.97 -10.71
CA ASN A 279 14.43 -19.67 -12.14
C ASN A 279 13.28 -20.25 -12.97
N ALA A 280 12.90 -19.55 -14.04
CA ALA A 280 12.04 -20.05 -15.10
C ALA A 280 12.90 -20.52 -16.28
N ILE A 281 12.94 -21.83 -16.51
CA ILE A 281 13.73 -22.46 -17.58
C ILE A 281 12.74 -23.14 -18.52
N THR A 282 12.32 -22.44 -19.57
CA THR A 282 11.19 -22.89 -20.41
C THR A 282 11.53 -22.96 -21.90
N ASP A 283 10.88 -23.88 -22.62
CA ASP A 283 10.91 -23.93 -24.10
C ASP A 283 12.32 -24.07 -24.71
N ASN A 284 13.32 -24.48 -23.92
CA ASN A 284 14.67 -24.64 -24.43
C ASN A 284 14.83 -25.97 -25.15
N ARG A 285 15.70 -25.99 -26.15
CA ARG A 285 15.92 -27.15 -27.02
C ARG A 285 17.37 -27.59 -27.06
N ALA A 286 17.60 -28.88 -26.85
CA ALA A 286 18.88 -29.53 -27.11
C ALA A 286 18.72 -30.67 -28.13
N SER A 287 19.68 -30.88 -29.04
CA SER A 287 19.54 -32.03 -29.94
C SER A 287 19.79 -33.38 -29.24
N ARG A 288 20.63 -33.39 -28.20
CA ARG A 288 21.08 -34.59 -27.49
C ARG A 288 20.49 -34.64 -26.09
N ASN A 289 21.03 -33.96 -25.09
CA ASN A 289 20.55 -34.10 -23.70
C ASN A 289 20.34 -32.76 -22.98
N GLY A 290 19.47 -32.76 -21.97
CA GLY A 290 19.23 -31.59 -21.13
C GLY A 290 18.63 -30.44 -21.94
N GLY A 291 17.38 -30.57 -22.37
CA GLY A 291 16.69 -29.52 -23.13
C GLY A 291 16.74 -28.20 -22.36
N GLY A 292 16.30 -28.23 -21.09
CA GLY A 292 16.43 -27.12 -20.16
C GLY A 292 17.85 -27.02 -19.60
N VAL A 293 18.23 -27.97 -18.75
CA VAL A 293 19.50 -27.94 -18.01
C VAL A 293 20.29 -29.23 -18.18
N TYR A 294 21.60 -29.10 -18.42
CA TYR A 294 22.53 -30.21 -18.49
C TYR A 294 23.66 -30.06 -17.46
N PHE A 295 23.87 -31.10 -16.66
CA PHE A 295 25.02 -31.24 -15.75
C PHE A 295 25.93 -32.36 -16.24
N TYR A 296 27.18 -32.03 -16.55
CA TYR A 296 28.18 -33.04 -16.94
C TYR A 296 28.70 -33.79 -15.71
N TYR A 297 29.52 -33.12 -14.86
CA TYR A 297 30.09 -33.60 -13.59
C TYR A 297 30.11 -32.44 -12.57
N GLY A 298 29.74 -32.65 -11.32
CA GLY A 298 29.51 -31.56 -10.35
C GLY A 298 28.40 -31.88 -9.35
N SER A 299 28.14 -30.95 -8.42
CA SER A 299 26.99 -31.00 -7.51
C SER A 299 25.97 -29.96 -7.92
N ALA A 300 24.69 -30.23 -7.64
CA ALA A 300 23.60 -29.35 -8.04
C ALA A 300 22.51 -29.30 -6.98
N THR A 301 22.14 -28.08 -6.59
CA THR A 301 20.97 -27.79 -5.77
C THR A 301 20.00 -26.94 -6.58
N LEU A 302 18.80 -27.44 -6.80
CA LEU A 302 17.72 -26.75 -7.50
C LEU A 302 16.57 -26.54 -6.51
N THR A 303 16.20 -25.29 -6.26
CA THR A 303 15.12 -24.93 -5.32
C THR A 303 14.12 -23.99 -5.97
N ASP A 304 12.83 -24.25 -5.82
CA ASP A 304 11.72 -23.39 -6.29
C ASP A 304 11.74 -23.06 -7.80
N ASN A 305 12.44 -23.85 -8.64
CA ASN A 305 12.52 -23.57 -10.08
C ASN A 305 11.26 -24.06 -10.80
N THR A 306 10.96 -23.42 -11.92
CA THR A 306 9.98 -23.87 -12.90
C THR A 306 10.72 -24.30 -14.16
N ILE A 307 10.70 -25.59 -14.49
CA ILE A 307 11.39 -26.18 -15.64
C ILE A 307 10.34 -26.80 -16.54
N ASN A 308 9.90 -26.04 -17.55
CA ASN A 308 8.69 -26.35 -18.30
C ASN A 308 8.93 -26.45 -19.82
N ALA A 309 8.23 -27.35 -20.50
CA ALA A 309 8.17 -27.42 -21.97
C ALA A 309 9.54 -27.52 -22.69
N ASN A 310 10.59 -27.98 -22.01
CA ASN A 310 11.91 -28.13 -22.62
C ASN A 310 11.99 -29.43 -23.43
N LEU A 311 12.78 -29.41 -24.50
CA LEU A 311 12.80 -30.46 -25.51
C LEU A 311 14.23 -30.97 -25.77
N THR A 312 14.39 -32.29 -25.75
CA THR A 312 15.50 -32.94 -26.45
C THR A 312 14.99 -33.66 -27.70
N THR A 313 15.71 -33.58 -28.83
CA THR A 313 15.26 -34.24 -30.07
C THR A 313 15.73 -35.69 -30.24
N ASN A 314 16.89 -36.03 -29.69
CA ASN A 314 17.51 -37.35 -29.84
C ASN A 314 18.38 -37.74 -28.64
N GLY A 315 17.84 -37.57 -27.44
CA GLY A 315 18.49 -38.02 -26.21
C GLY A 315 17.67 -37.64 -24.99
N ALA A 316 18.31 -37.59 -23.83
CA ALA A 316 17.61 -37.74 -22.55
C ALA A 316 17.51 -36.44 -21.74
N GLY A 317 16.62 -36.42 -20.76
CA GLY A 317 16.45 -35.27 -19.87
C GLY A 317 15.86 -34.08 -20.62
N GLY A 318 14.58 -34.14 -20.96
CA GLY A 318 13.88 -33.02 -21.60
C GLY A 318 14.03 -31.76 -20.74
N GLY A 319 13.66 -31.86 -19.46
CA GLY A 319 13.84 -30.80 -18.48
C GLY A 319 15.28 -30.74 -17.97
N VAL A 320 15.68 -31.74 -17.18
CA VAL A 320 16.98 -31.78 -16.51
C VAL A 320 17.73 -33.07 -16.79
N TYR A 321 19.01 -32.96 -17.10
CA TYR A 321 19.92 -34.09 -17.27
C TYR A 321 21.10 -34.04 -16.30
N PHE A 322 21.33 -35.13 -15.58
CA PHE A 322 22.52 -35.35 -14.74
C PHE A 322 23.37 -36.51 -15.28
N GLY A 323 24.61 -36.22 -15.69
CA GLY A 323 25.56 -37.17 -16.26
C GLY A 323 26.43 -37.96 -15.26
N SER A 324 27.18 -38.94 -15.78
CA SER A 324 27.92 -39.96 -14.99
C SER A 324 29.23 -39.51 -14.37
N GLY A 325 29.19 -39.18 -13.08
CA GLY A 325 30.37 -38.80 -12.30
C GLY A 325 30.15 -37.53 -11.48
N THR A 326 28.89 -37.29 -11.11
CA THR A 326 28.42 -36.12 -10.37
C THR A 326 28.26 -36.47 -8.89
N ALA A 327 28.80 -35.59 -8.04
CA ALA A 327 28.50 -35.46 -6.61
C ALA A 327 27.03 -35.09 -6.39
N ALA A 328 26.47 -35.33 -5.20
CA ALA A 328 25.05 -35.15 -4.83
C ALA A 328 24.14 -34.22 -5.68
N ALA A 329 22.94 -34.69 -6.04
CA ALA A 329 21.83 -33.89 -6.60
C ALA A 329 20.76 -33.66 -5.54
N THR A 330 20.32 -32.41 -5.38
CA THR A 330 19.23 -32.06 -4.48
C THR A 330 18.23 -31.16 -5.21
N LEU A 331 16.98 -31.61 -5.34
CA LEU A 331 15.89 -30.83 -5.91
C LEU A 331 14.80 -30.65 -4.86
N ILE A 332 14.44 -29.40 -4.55
CA ILE A 332 13.47 -29.05 -3.51
C ILE A 332 12.40 -28.11 -4.11
N ASN A 333 11.12 -28.38 -3.92
CA ASN A 333 10.03 -27.47 -4.29
C ASN A 333 10.01 -27.07 -5.79
N ASN A 334 10.56 -27.89 -6.69
CA ASN A 334 10.56 -27.55 -8.12
C ASN A 334 9.29 -28.03 -8.81
N VAL A 335 8.86 -27.28 -9.83
CA VAL A 335 7.85 -27.72 -10.80
C VAL A 335 8.56 -28.07 -12.09
N ILE A 336 8.49 -29.34 -12.49
CA ILE A 336 9.15 -29.88 -13.68
C ILE A 336 8.08 -30.50 -14.57
N SER A 337 7.65 -29.77 -15.59
CA SER A 337 6.45 -30.09 -16.34
C SER A 337 6.55 -30.00 -17.85
N ASP A 338 5.74 -30.77 -18.56
CA ASP A 338 5.60 -30.73 -20.02
C ASP A 338 6.90 -30.92 -20.82
N ASN A 339 7.96 -31.39 -20.17
CA ASN A 339 9.25 -31.58 -20.83
C ASN A 339 9.24 -32.87 -21.64
N THR A 340 9.91 -32.85 -22.77
CA THR A 340 9.91 -33.97 -23.73
C THR A 340 11.32 -34.46 -24.04
N ALA A 341 11.56 -35.75 -23.83
CA ALA A 341 12.76 -36.45 -24.25
C ALA A 341 12.51 -37.34 -25.47
N ASN A 342 12.84 -36.86 -26.68
CA ASN A 342 12.63 -37.60 -27.92
C ASN A 342 13.85 -38.45 -28.36
N GLY A 343 13.57 -39.33 -29.33
CA GLY A 343 14.56 -40.19 -30.00
C GLY A 343 14.84 -41.50 -29.28
N THR A 344 15.74 -42.31 -29.83
CA THR A 344 15.97 -43.70 -29.38
C THR A 344 16.63 -43.80 -28.00
N ASN A 345 17.16 -42.68 -27.49
CA ASN A 345 17.73 -42.54 -26.15
C ASN A 345 16.89 -41.59 -25.28
N GLY A 346 15.65 -41.30 -25.67
CA GLY A 346 14.74 -40.38 -24.99
C GLY A 346 14.22 -40.93 -23.67
N ASN A 347 15.09 -41.04 -22.67
CA ASN A 347 14.72 -41.37 -21.29
C ASN A 347 14.58 -40.10 -20.46
N GLY A 348 13.75 -40.12 -19.41
CA GLY A 348 13.66 -39.02 -18.46
C GLY A 348 13.10 -37.77 -19.12
N GLY A 349 11.80 -37.77 -19.42
CA GLY A 349 11.15 -36.60 -20.03
C GLY A 349 11.34 -35.36 -19.16
N GLY A 350 10.98 -35.47 -17.88
CA GLY A 350 11.23 -34.44 -16.88
C GLY A 350 12.68 -34.46 -16.43
N ILE A 351 13.08 -35.57 -15.81
CA ILE A 351 14.39 -35.71 -15.15
C ILE A 351 15.09 -36.98 -15.62
N TYR A 352 16.33 -36.82 -16.08
CA TYR A 352 17.23 -37.93 -16.34
C TYR A 352 18.43 -37.89 -15.38
N ILE A 353 18.65 -38.99 -14.68
CA ILE A 353 19.70 -39.12 -13.68
C ILE A 353 20.49 -40.40 -13.93
N TYR A 354 21.77 -40.24 -14.31
CA TYR A 354 22.73 -41.34 -14.40
C TYR A 354 23.85 -41.12 -13.38
N ARG A 355 23.71 -41.68 -12.17
CA ARG A 355 24.47 -41.26 -10.98
C ARG A 355 25.48 -42.26 -10.47
N ARG A 356 26.40 -41.71 -9.67
CA ARG A 356 27.44 -42.37 -8.87
C ARG A 356 27.54 -41.75 -7.46
N ASP A 357 26.43 -41.22 -6.95
CA ASP A 357 26.32 -40.63 -5.60
C ASP A 357 24.82 -40.51 -5.20
N THR A 358 24.53 -39.71 -4.17
CA THR A 358 23.21 -39.45 -3.60
C THR A 358 22.34 -38.54 -4.48
N THR A 359 21.08 -38.93 -4.66
CA THR A 359 20.03 -38.10 -5.26
C THR A 359 18.93 -37.87 -4.24
N THR A 360 18.54 -36.62 -4.02
CA THR A 360 17.48 -36.24 -3.10
C THR A 360 16.44 -35.38 -3.83
N LEU A 361 15.20 -35.85 -3.89
CA LEU A 361 14.05 -35.13 -4.44
C LEU A 361 13.05 -34.91 -3.31
N ILE A 362 12.81 -33.65 -2.95
CA ILE A 362 11.90 -33.26 -1.86
C ILE A 362 10.83 -32.31 -2.42
N ASN A 363 9.55 -32.60 -2.20
CA ASN A 363 8.46 -31.68 -2.54
C ASN A 363 8.47 -31.23 -4.01
N ASN A 364 8.80 -32.08 -4.97
CA ASN A 364 8.75 -31.65 -6.37
C ASN A 364 7.41 -32.04 -6.99
N THR A 365 6.89 -31.20 -7.87
CA THR A 365 5.78 -31.56 -8.77
C THR A 365 6.35 -31.87 -10.14
N ILE A 366 6.27 -33.12 -10.57
CA ILE A 366 6.84 -33.64 -11.82
C ILE A 366 5.69 -34.20 -12.66
N ALA A 367 5.20 -33.39 -13.61
CA ALA A 367 3.94 -33.70 -14.27
C ALA A 367 3.94 -33.50 -15.78
N ASN A 368 3.13 -34.27 -16.50
CA ASN A 368 2.93 -34.14 -17.95
C ASN A 368 4.21 -34.31 -18.81
N ASN A 369 5.27 -34.87 -18.26
CA ASN A 369 6.51 -35.06 -19.01
C ASN A 369 6.45 -36.31 -19.89
N GLN A 370 7.17 -36.28 -21.02
CA GLN A 370 7.09 -37.32 -22.05
C GLN A 370 8.48 -37.86 -22.40
N ALA A 371 8.60 -39.18 -22.49
CA ALA A 371 9.82 -39.89 -22.88
C ALA A 371 9.55 -40.90 -24.01
N ASN A 372 10.33 -40.82 -25.10
CA ASN A 372 10.27 -41.82 -26.19
C ASN A 372 10.91 -43.17 -25.84
N LYS A 373 11.24 -43.40 -24.57
CA LYS A 373 11.76 -44.66 -24.08
C LYS A 373 11.25 -44.96 -22.67
N ASN A 374 12.02 -44.62 -21.63
CA ASN A 374 11.69 -44.98 -20.26
C ASN A 374 11.64 -43.75 -19.34
N GLY A 375 10.81 -43.79 -18.30
CA GLY A 375 10.77 -42.75 -17.27
C GLY A 375 10.27 -41.42 -17.82
N GLY A 376 8.97 -41.30 -18.11
CA GLY A 376 8.37 -40.04 -18.57
C GLY A 376 8.65 -38.91 -17.60
N GLY A 377 8.34 -39.13 -16.31
CA GLY A 377 8.68 -38.22 -15.22
C GLY A 377 10.16 -38.29 -14.90
N ILE A 378 10.59 -39.43 -14.34
CA ILE A 378 11.94 -39.65 -13.83
C ILE A 378 12.54 -40.92 -14.42
N TRP A 379 13.74 -40.78 -14.97
CA TRP A 379 14.63 -41.91 -15.22
C TRP A 379 15.86 -41.81 -14.32
N LEU A 380 16.07 -42.83 -13.49
CA LEU A 380 17.10 -42.88 -12.47
C LEU A 380 17.87 -44.20 -12.54
N GLU A 381 19.18 -44.11 -12.68
CA GLU A 381 20.08 -45.26 -12.62
C GLU A 381 21.20 -45.01 -11.60
N LEU A 382 21.28 -45.92 -10.63
CA LEU A 382 22.28 -45.99 -9.58
C LEU A 382 23.34 -47.00 -10.03
N SER A 383 24.55 -46.50 -10.31
CA SER A 383 25.62 -47.26 -10.97
C SER A 383 26.27 -48.29 -10.05
N ASP A 384 26.32 -48.05 -8.74
CA ASP A 384 26.91 -48.95 -7.75
C ASP A 384 26.19 -48.94 -6.40
N ASP A 385 26.53 -49.89 -5.54
CA ASP A 385 25.85 -50.16 -4.27
C ASP A 385 26.10 -49.07 -3.21
N THR A 386 26.94 -48.07 -3.50
CA THR A 386 27.19 -46.91 -2.61
C THR A 386 26.35 -45.69 -2.97
N ASP A 387 25.76 -45.69 -4.16
CA ASP A 387 24.82 -44.67 -4.61
C ASP A 387 23.53 -44.73 -3.78
N SER A 388 22.80 -43.62 -3.69
CA SER A 388 21.52 -43.62 -3.00
C SER A 388 20.50 -42.69 -3.62
N ALA A 389 19.23 -43.01 -3.42
CA ALA A 389 18.12 -42.15 -3.86
C ALA A 389 17.06 -41.99 -2.78
N TYR A 390 16.71 -40.75 -2.51
CA TYR A 390 15.74 -40.35 -1.51
C TYR A 390 14.65 -39.50 -2.17
N LEU A 391 13.45 -40.07 -2.29
CA LEU A 391 12.30 -39.40 -2.89
C LEU A 391 11.28 -39.16 -1.76
N TYR A 392 11.18 -37.91 -1.33
CA TYR A 392 10.30 -37.50 -0.23
C TYR A 392 9.26 -36.50 -0.71
N ASN A 393 7.99 -36.81 -0.46
CA ASN A 393 6.89 -35.87 -0.63
C ASN A 393 6.74 -35.30 -2.07
N ASN A 394 7.09 -36.07 -3.10
CA ASN A 394 6.99 -35.63 -4.49
C ASN A 394 5.67 -36.06 -5.12
N LEU A 395 5.10 -35.19 -5.95
CA LEU A 395 3.93 -35.45 -6.76
C LEU A 395 4.40 -35.74 -8.20
N ILE A 396 4.23 -36.99 -8.66
CA ILE A 396 4.67 -37.44 -9.99
C ILE A 396 3.43 -37.92 -10.75
N TRP A 397 2.91 -37.07 -11.65
CA TRP A 397 1.57 -37.25 -12.21
C TRP A 397 1.49 -37.10 -13.73
N ASN A 398 0.69 -37.98 -14.37
CA ASN A 398 0.35 -37.89 -15.79
C ASN A 398 1.57 -37.78 -16.72
N ASN A 399 2.68 -38.40 -16.34
CA ASN A 399 3.83 -38.52 -17.22
C ASN A 399 3.59 -39.68 -18.21
N SER A 400 4.40 -39.77 -19.27
CA SER A 400 4.28 -40.88 -20.23
C SER A 400 5.62 -41.31 -20.80
N ALA A 401 5.76 -42.62 -20.99
CA ALA A 401 6.92 -43.27 -21.59
C ALA A 401 6.49 -44.33 -22.60
N THR A 402 7.09 -44.33 -23.80
CA THR A 402 6.64 -45.28 -24.85
C THR A 402 7.07 -46.73 -24.61
N ALA A 403 8.06 -46.99 -23.74
CA ALA A 403 8.58 -48.32 -23.46
C ALA A 403 8.26 -48.81 -22.04
N GLN A 404 8.77 -48.16 -20.99
CA GLN A 404 8.55 -48.58 -19.60
C GLN A 404 8.52 -47.40 -18.63
N ALA A 405 7.69 -47.53 -17.58
CA ALA A 405 7.62 -46.63 -16.45
C ALA A 405 7.32 -45.18 -16.85
N ASP A 406 6.03 -44.85 -16.94
CA ASP A 406 5.54 -43.51 -17.21
C ASP A 406 6.05 -42.50 -16.18
N ASP A 407 5.99 -42.83 -14.88
CA ASP A 407 6.35 -41.93 -13.78
C ASP A 407 7.79 -42.13 -13.33
N LEU A 408 8.15 -43.35 -12.89
CA LEU A 408 9.42 -43.62 -12.23
C LEU A 408 10.10 -44.88 -12.77
N TYR A 409 11.14 -44.69 -13.57
CA TYR A 409 12.09 -45.74 -13.90
C TYR A 409 13.28 -45.68 -12.93
N LEU A 410 13.49 -46.72 -12.13
CA LEU A 410 14.61 -46.82 -11.20
C LEU A 410 15.37 -48.14 -11.34
N ASN A 411 16.64 -48.02 -11.73
CA ASN A 411 17.61 -49.11 -11.74
C ASN A 411 18.55 -48.98 -10.54
N ASN A 412 18.27 -49.72 -9.47
CA ASN A 412 19.05 -49.74 -8.22
C ASN A 412 20.09 -50.88 -8.14
N ASP A 413 20.33 -51.59 -9.24
CA ASP A 413 21.37 -52.63 -9.34
C ASP A 413 21.92 -52.65 -10.77
N ALA A 414 22.49 -51.52 -11.20
CA ALA A 414 22.99 -51.38 -12.57
C ALA A 414 24.21 -52.26 -12.85
N ASN A 415 25.02 -52.56 -11.83
CA ASN A 415 26.18 -53.45 -11.93
C ASN A 415 25.80 -54.95 -11.94
N ASN A 416 24.52 -55.29 -11.68
CA ASN A 416 23.95 -56.63 -11.63
C ASN A 416 24.67 -57.57 -10.65
N ASN A 417 25.09 -57.05 -9.49
CA ASN A 417 25.72 -57.85 -8.43
C ASN A 417 24.72 -58.34 -7.37
N PHE A 418 23.43 -58.01 -7.53
CA PHE A 418 22.33 -58.33 -6.60
C PHE A 418 22.42 -57.64 -5.22
N MET A 419 23.21 -56.58 -5.10
CA MET A 419 23.25 -55.71 -3.94
C MET A 419 22.60 -54.37 -4.31
N PRO A 420 21.30 -54.17 -3.98
CA PRO A 420 20.64 -52.93 -4.36
C PRO A 420 21.25 -51.74 -3.63
N SER A 421 21.46 -50.66 -4.36
CA SER A 421 21.75 -49.34 -3.81
C SER A 421 20.63 -48.92 -2.83
N PRO A 422 20.95 -48.21 -1.72
CA PRO A 422 19.95 -47.66 -0.81
C PRO A 422 18.93 -46.75 -1.51
N VAL A 423 17.66 -47.07 -1.38
CA VAL A 423 16.55 -46.25 -1.90
C VAL A 423 15.46 -46.12 -0.86
N GLU A 424 14.96 -44.89 -0.67
CA GLU A 424 13.80 -44.59 0.15
C GLU A 424 12.79 -43.76 -0.65
N ILE A 425 11.53 -44.17 -0.60
CA ILE A 425 10.40 -43.52 -1.27
C ILE A 425 9.30 -43.34 -0.22
N PHE A 426 9.03 -42.10 0.18
CA PHE A 426 8.14 -41.75 1.28
C PHE A 426 7.26 -40.52 0.95
N ASN A 427 5.97 -40.54 1.27
CA ASN A 427 4.98 -39.49 0.96
C ASN A 427 4.84 -39.10 -0.53
N ASN A 428 5.17 -39.95 -1.49
CA ASN A 428 5.05 -39.58 -2.91
C ASN A 428 3.69 -40.01 -3.48
N ASP A 429 3.22 -39.32 -4.52
CA ASP A 429 2.16 -39.83 -5.38
C ASP A 429 2.72 -40.17 -6.76
N PHE A 430 2.60 -41.44 -7.16
CA PHE A 430 3.04 -41.95 -8.47
C PHE A 430 2.35 -43.27 -8.78
N SER A 431 2.31 -43.67 -10.06
CA SER A 431 1.72 -44.94 -10.48
C SER A 431 2.58 -46.14 -10.12
N GLN A 432 2.13 -46.91 -9.13
CA GLN A 432 2.77 -48.16 -8.69
C GLN A 432 2.43 -49.36 -9.60
N SER A 433 1.73 -49.12 -10.71
CA SER A 433 1.47 -50.13 -11.73
C SER A 433 2.72 -50.49 -12.53
N ALA A 434 2.72 -51.63 -13.21
CA ALA A 434 3.85 -52.04 -14.06
C ALA A 434 4.11 -51.10 -15.25
N ASN A 435 3.12 -50.29 -15.65
CA ASN A 435 3.29 -49.26 -16.67
C ASN A 435 3.85 -47.97 -16.08
N GLY A 436 3.49 -47.64 -14.84
CA GLY A 436 3.91 -46.41 -14.16
C GLY A 436 5.30 -46.46 -13.55
N THR A 437 5.66 -47.62 -12.96
CA THR A 437 6.92 -47.77 -12.22
C THR A 437 7.70 -49.00 -12.66
N PHE A 438 9.02 -48.84 -12.76
CA PHE A 438 9.97 -49.93 -12.90
C PHE A 438 11.01 -49.88 -11.78
N LEU A 439 11.16 -50.98 -11.06
CA LEU A 439 12.20 -51.21 -10.05
C LEU A 439 13.00 -52.44 -10.43
N LYS A 440 14.31 -52.28 -10.66
CA LYS A 440 15.18 -53.41 -11.02
C LYS A 440 15.21 -54.49 -9.93
N ILE A 441 15.50 -54.10 -8.69
CA ILE A 441 15.31 -54.91 -7.49
C ILE A 441 14.14 -54.29 -6.71
N PRO A 442 13.08 -55.05 -6.43
CA PRO A 442 11.95 -54.56 -5.65
C PRO A 442 12.40 -54.03 -4.28
N ILE A 443 11.90 -52.84 -3.93
CA ILE A 443 12.02 -52.25 -2.60
C ILE A 443 10.63 -52.15 -1.97
N LEU A 444 10.56 -52.10 -0.64
CA LEU A 444 9.29 -51.84 0.04
C LEU A 444 8.92 -50.38 -0.17
N ILE A 445 7.79 -50.14 -0.84
CA ILE A 445 7.19 -48.80 -0.92
C ILE A 445 6.40 -48.60 0.38
N ASP A 446 6.71 -47.52 1.09
CA ASP A 446 6.04 -47.19 2.35
C ASP A 446 4.54 -46.89 2.12
N SER A 447 3.69 -47.22 3.10
CA SER A 447 2.24 -47.01 3.00
C SER A 447 1.80 -45.55 2.96
N SER A 448 2.69 -44.62 3.30
CA SER A 448 2.48 -43.17 3.14
C SER A 448 2.43 -42.72 1.68
N ASN A 449 2.90 -43.54 0.73
CA ASN A 449 2.85 -43.19 -0.69
C ASN A 449 1.45 -43.44 -1.26
N LEU A 450 0.95 -42.46 -2.01
CA LEU A 450 -0.26 -42.57 -2.78
C LEU A 450 0.00 -43.39 -4.07
N ASN A 451 -1.06 -43.80 -4.73
CA ASN A 451 -0.97 -44.63 -5.93
C ASN A 451 -1.79 -44.02 -7.08
N ASN A 452 -1.20 -43.01 -7.72
CA ASN A 452 -1.74 -42.35 -8.89
C ASN A 452 -3.15 -41.82 -8.62
N LEU A 453 -3.27 -40.98 -7.59
CA LEU A 453 -4.48 -40.22 -7.34
C LEU A 453 -4.43 -38.92 -8.14
N ASP A 454 -5.57 -38.50 -8.68
CA ASP A 454 -5.63 -37.26 -9.45
C ASP A 454 -5.41 -36.07 -8.52
N PRO A 455 -4.34 -35.28 -8.69
CA PRO A 455 -4.02 -34.18 -7.80
C PRO A 455 -5.00 -33.01 -7.92
N LEU A 456 -5.88 -33.00 -8.92
CA LEU A 456 -6.85 -31.91 -9.17
C LEU A 456 -6.14 -30.55 -9.22
N PHE A 457 -5.19 -30.40 -10.13
CA PHE A 457 -4.51 -29.12 -10.35
C PHE A 457 -5.48 -28.02 -10.77
N VAL A 458 -5.14 -26.76 -10.46
CA VAL A 458 -5.92 -25.59 -10.86
C VAL A 458 -6.16 -25.59 -12.38
N ASP A 459 -5.10 -25.71 -13.17
CA ASP A 459 -5.15 -25.96 -14.61
C ASP A 459 -3.82 -26.53 -15.16
N ALA A 460 -3.58 -26.42 -16.47
CA ALA A 460 -2.38 -26.95 -17.13
C ALA A 460 -1.12 -26.07 -16.97
N ALA A 461 -1.29 -24.78 -16.63
CA ALA A 461 -0.20 -23.85 -16.37
C ALA A 461 0.02 -23.65 -14.85
N ASP A 462 -1.02 -23.91 -14.05
CA ASP A 462 -1.00 -23.77 -12.61
C ASP A 462 -1.14 -25.12 -11.88
N TYR A 463 -0.04 -25.55 -11.27
CA TYR A 463 0.12 -26.81 -10.56
C TYR A 463 -0.25 -26.75 -9.07
N HIS A 464 -0.90 -25.68 -8.61
CA HIS A 464 -1.53 -25.65 -7.29
C HIS A 464 -2.65 -26.69 -7.17
N LEU A 465 -2.85 -27.23 -5.97
CA LEU A 465 -3.91 -28.20 -5.68
C LEU A 465 -5.26 -27.48 -5.48
N GLN A 466 -6.34 -28.01 -6.05
CA GLN A 466 -7.70 -27.52 -5.79
C GLN A 466 -8.33 -28.19 -4.56
N ALA A 467 -9.34 -27.54 -3.98
CA ALA A 467 -10.14 -28.10 -2.89
C ALA A 467 -10.72 -29.48 -3.27
N GLY A 468 -10.54 -30.45 -2.37
CA GLY A 468 -10.93 -31.85 -2.60
C GLY A 468 -9.86 -32.70 -3.26
N SER A 469 -8.68 -32.13 -3.58
CA SER A 469 -7.52 -32.91 -4.01
C SER A 469 -7.17 -33.98 -2.97
N PRO A 470 -6.93 -35.23 -3.41
CA PRO A 470 -6.48 -36.31 -2.54
C PRO A 470 -5.02 -36.14 -2.09
N CYS A 471 -4.29 -35.16 -2.61
CA CYS A 471 -2.91 -34.85 -2.22
C CYS A 471 -2.83 -33.84 -1.07
N ILE A 472 -3.94 -33.20 -0.69
CA ILE A 472 -4.04 -32.29 0.45
C ILE A 472 -4.04 -33.10 1.76
N GLU A 473 -3.24 -32.68 2.73
CA GLU A 473 -3.05 -33.31 4.05
C GLU A 473 -2.76 -34.83 3.96
N ALA A 474 -2.17 -35.26 2.85
CA ALA A 474 -1.98 -36.68 2.55
C ALA A 474 -0.62 -37.22 3.00
N GLY A 475 0.33 -36.33 3.32
CA GLY A 475 1.66 -36.72 3.74
C GLY A 475 1.78 -37.09 5.22
N ASP A 476 3.00 -37.37 5.64
CA ASP A 476 3.44 -37.48 7.03
C ASP A 476 4.50 -36.40 7.30
N ASN A 477 4.28 -35.58 8.33
CA ASN A 477 5.19 -34.50 8.76
C ASN A 477 6.58 -34.98 9.20
N ASN A 478 6.75 -36.29 9.42
CA ASN A 478 8.05 -36.87 9.72
C ASN A 478 8.91 -37.15 8.48
N ALA A 479 8.45 -36.78 7.28
CA ALA A 479 9.26 -36.84 6.07
C ALA A 479 10.63 -36.18 6.29
N PRO A 480 11.74 -36.88 5.97
CA PRO A 480 13.06 -36.33 6.22
C PRO A 480 13.30 -35.05 5.42
N SER A 481 13.91 -34.05 6.08
CA SER A 481 14.39 -32.82 5.43
C SER A 481 13.32 -31.96 4.76
N LEU A 482 12.07 -31.98 5.27
CA LEU A 482 11.05 -31.02 4.84
C LEU A 482 11.58 -29.57 5.02
N PRO A 483 11.53 -28.72 3.98
CA PRO A 483 11.85 -27.31 4.08
C PRO A 483 10.82 -26.58 4.95
N THR A 484 11.16 -25.38 5.41
CA THR A 484 10.24 -24.55 6.22
C THR A 484 9.10 -23.95 5.39
N THR A 485 9.31 -23.83 4.08
CA THR A 485 8.38 -23.22 3.14
C THR A 485 8.16 -24.08 1.90
N ASP A 486 7.01 -23.90 1.27
CA ASP A 486 6.71 -24.40 -0.07
C ASP A 486 7.32 -23.52 -1.18
N LYS A 487 6.99 -23.81 -2.44
CA LYS A 487 7.48 -23.07 -3.62
C LYS A 487 7.04 -21.60 -3.65
N ASP A 488 5.87 -21.29 -3.11
CA ASP A 488 5.32 -19.94 -3.06
C ASP A 488 5.78 -19.17 -1.81
N SER A 489 6.76 -19.73 -1.10
CA SER A 489 7.28 -19.20 0.16
C SER A 489 6.27 -19.20 1.31
N ASN A 490 5.17 -19.96 1.18
CA ASN A 490 4.22 -20.17 2.25
C ASN A 490 4.73 -21.23 3.24
N PRO A 491 4.23 -21.27 4.50
CA PRO A 491 4.60 -22.32 5.44
C PRO A 491 4.39 -23.72 4.85
N ARG A 492 5.39 -24.60 5.00
CA ARG A 492 5.33 -25.95 4.42
C ARG A 492 4.27 -26.85 5.05
N ILE A 493 3.81 -26.53 6.25
CA ILE A 493 2.73 -27.24 6.94
C ILE A 493 1.74 -26.17 7.40
N ALA A 494 0.66 -25.98 6.63
CA ALA A 494 -0.32 -24.91 6.88
C ALA A 494 -1.55 -25.39 7.67
N ASN A 495 -1.94 -26.65 7.50
CA ASN A 495 -3.20 -27.24 7.96
C ASN A 495 -3.01 -28.54 8.76
N SER A 496 -1.90 -28.64 9.51
CA SER A 496 -1.51 -29.75 10.40
C SER A 496 -0.78 -30.91 9.76
N ILE A 497 -0.99 -31.21 8.47
CA ILE A 497 -0.29 -32.29 7.74
C ILE A 497 0.21 -31.74 6.41
N VAL A 498 1.46 -32.06 6.05
CA VAL A 498 2.06 -31.65 4.78
C VAL A 498 1.30 -32.18 3.56
N ASP A 499 1.09 -31.32 2.57
CA ASP A 499 0.58 -31.70 1.25
C ASP A 499 1.67 -32.34 0.40
N ILE A 500 1.29 -33.28 -0.46
CA ILE A 500 2.24 -33.95 -1.38
C ILE A 500 2.49 -33.05 -2.60
N GLY A 501 3.76 -32.71 -2.86
CA GLY A 501 4.18 -31.90 -4.02
C GLY A 501 4.85 -30.57 -3.67
N ALA A 502 5.03 -29.71 -4.68
CA ALA A 502 5.76 -28.45 -4.55
C ALA A 502 5.03 -27.34 -3.78
N TYR A 503 3.71 -27.39 -3.76
CA TYR A 503 2.85 -26.37 -3.14
C TYR A 503 2.18 -26.93 -1.89
N GLU A 504 1.94 -26.06 -0.92
CA GLU A 504 1.07 -26.33 0.24
C GLU A 504 -0.21 -25.53 0.03
N LEU A 505 -1.37 -26.19 0.08
CA LEU A 505 -2.64 -25.50 0.06
C LEU A 505 -2.76 -24.65 1.33
N GLN A 506 -2.72 -23.34 1.13
CA GLN A 506 -2.98 -22.39 2.19
C GLN A 506 -4.48 -22.35 2.48
N VAL A 507 -4.90 -23.03 3.54
CA VAL A 507 -6.28 -22.91 4.04
C VAL A 507 -6.36 -21.75 5.03
N PRO A 508 -7.36 -20.85 4.94
CA PRO A 508 -7.63 -19.87 5.97
C PRO A 508 -8.22 -20.56 7.22
N ALA A 509 -7.46 -21.41 7.90
CA ALA A 509 -7.96 -22.18 9.04
C ALA A 509 -8.41 -21.29 10.23
N ASN A 510 -8.20 -19.97 10.19
CA ASN A 510 -8.57 -19.04 11.25
C ASN A 510 -9.06 -17.65 10.77
N SER A 511 -9.31 -17.43 9.48
CA SER A 511 -9.75 -16.09 9.04
C SER A 511 -11.24 -15.86 9.32
N HIS A 512 -11.58 -14.63 9.70
CA HIS A 512 -12.96 -14.21 9.97
C HIS A 512 -13.30 -12.96 9.16
N LEU A 513 -14.50 -12.93 8.59
CA LEU A 513 -15.03 -11.77 7.87
C LEU A 513 -16.08 -11.09 8.74
N GLN A 514 -15.88 -9.80 9.03
CA GLN A 514 -16.72 -9.02 9.95
C GLN A 514 -16.84 -7.56 9.54
N PHE A 515 -17.92 -6.88 9.93
CA PHE A 515 -18.02 -5.44 9.80
C PHE A 515 -16.95 -4.74 10.64
N SER A 516 -16.51 -3.56 10.19
CA SER A 516 -15.54 -2.74 10.93
C SER A 516 -16.13 -2.17 12.23
N ALA A 517 -17.45 -2.02 12.30
CA ALA A 517 -18.19 -1.50 13.45
C ALA A 517 -19.53 -2.25 13.63
N SER A 518 -20.09 -2.21 14.84
CA SER A 518 -21.42 -2.76 15.14
C SER A 518 -22.56 -1.80 14.78
N THR A 519 -22.24 -0.51 14.61
CA THR A 519 -23.17 0.55 14.26
C THR A 519 -22.55 1.46 13.19
N TYR A 520 -23.40 1.99 12.32
CA TYR A 520 -23.08 3.01 11.32
C TYR A 520 -24.17 4.08 11.37
N THR A 521 -23.84 5.32 11.04
CA THR A 521 -24.79 6.44 10.99
C THR A 521 -24.61 7.20 9.68
N VAL A 522 -25.70 7.76 9.17
CA VAL A 522 -25.70 8.62 7.98
C VAL A 522 -26.88 9.57 8.05
N ASN A 523 -26.68 10.83 7.64
CA ASN A 523 -27.79 11.76 7.47
C ASN A 523 -28.62 11.37 6.25
N GLU A 524 -29.93 11.58 6.28
CA GLU A 524 -30.82 11.29 5.17
C GLU A 524 -30.37 12.00 3.86
N SER A 525 -29.91 13.25 3.98
CA SER A 525 -29.30 14.03 2.89
C SER A 525 -27.90 13.56 2.44
N GLY A 526 -27.29 12.62 3.16
CA GLY A 526 -25.94 12.10 2.89
C GLY A 526 -25.86 11.29 1.58
N GLY A 527 -26.99 10.82 1.07
CA GLY A 527 -27.16 10.13 -0.22
C GLY A 527 -26.54 8.72 -0.30
N THR A 528 -25.37 8.48 0.30
CA THR A 528 -24.77 7.16 0.43
C THR A 528 -23.94 7.01 1.70
N VAL A 529 -23.96 5.83 2.30
CA VAL A 529 -23.02 5.41 3.35
C VAL A 529 -22.13 4.27 2.85
N THR A 530 -20.85 4.31 3.23
CA THR A 530 -19.88 3.26 2.89
C THR A 530 -19.73 2.31 4.06
N ILE A 531 -20.05 1.03 3.84
CA ILE A 531 -19.92 -0.04 4.83
C ILE A 531 -18.63 -0.80 4.57
N THR A 532 -17.81 -0.95 5.61
CA THR A 532 -16.51 -1.62 5.55
C THR A 532 -16.58 -3.01 6.18
N VAL A 533 -16.10 -4.01 5.43
CA VAL A 533 -15.94 -5.39 5.87
C VAL A 533 -14.45 -5.71 5.92
N THR A 534 -14.01 -6.15 7.09
CA THR A 534 -12.62 -6.47 7.41
C THR A 534 -12.40 -7.97 7.39
N ARG A 535 -11.19 -8.38 7.02
CA ARG A 535 -10.72 -9.76 7.10
C ARG A 535 -9.69 -9.88 8.22
N THR A 536 -10.02 -10.59 9.28
CA THR A 536 -9.14 -10.80 10.45
C THR A 536 -8.64 -12.24 10.50
N GLY A 537 -7.58 -12.52 11.27
CA GLY A 537 -7.06 -13.89 11.45
C GLY A 537 -6.19 -14.44 10.31
N GLY A 538 -5.87 -13.64 9.28
CA GLY A 538 -4.91 -13.96 8.22
C GLY A 538 -5.43 -13.69 6.80
N SER A 539 -4.52 -13.58 5.82
CA SER A 539 -4.82 -13.32 4.40
C SER A 539 -4.72 -14.54 3.49
N SER A 540 -4.31 -15.69 4.02
CA SER A 540 -4.14 -16.96 3.30
C SER A 540 -5.46 -17.52 2.77
N GLY A 541 -5.48 -18.00 1.53
CA GLY A 541 -6.62 -18.52 0.80
C GLY A 541 -7.53 -17.43 0.24
N ALA A 542 -8.09 -17.66 -0.94
CA ALA A 542 -9.17 -16.82 -1.48
C ALA A 542 -10.47 -17.10 -0.72
N VAL A 543 -11.16 -16.04 -0.30
CA VAL A 543 -12.41 -16.12 0.48
C VAL A 543 -13.42 -15.11 -0.04
N SER A 544 -14.70 -15.39 0.18
CA SER A 544 -15.76 -14.44 -0.11
C SER A 544 -16.79 -14.43 1.01
N VAL A 545 -17.56 -13.35 1.09
CA VAL A 545 -18.75 -13.24 1.95
C VAL A 545 -19.84 -12.49 1.21
N ASP A 546 -21.08 -12.95 1.36
CA ASP A 546 -22.24 -12.23 0.89
C ASP A 546 -22.65 -11.18 1.93
N TYR A 547 -23.04 -10.01 1.46
CA TYR A 547 -23.66 -8.97 2.29
C TYR A 547 -25.10 -8.73 1.83
N SER A 548 -25.94 -8.30 2.77
CA SER A 548 -27.32 -7.90 2.50
C SER A 548 -27.81 -6.89 3.54
N THR A 549 -28.75 -6.03 3.12
CA THR A 549 -29.54 -5.15 3.98
C THR A 549 -30.92 -5.75 4.23
N SER A 550 -31.52 -5.47 5.38
CA SER A 550 -32.93 -5.75 5.66
C SER A 550 -33.57 -4.63 6.48
N ASP A 551 -34.86 -4.39 6.23
CA ASP A 551 -35.67 -3.38 6.92
C ASP A 551 -35.68 -3.60 8.44
N ASP A 552 -35.72 -2.49 9.19
CA ASP A 552 -36.06 -2.47 10.62
C ASP A 552 -37.16 -1.40 10.84
N THR A 553 -36.82 -0.16 11.23
CA THR A 553 -37.79 0.95 11.13
C THR A 553 -37.74 1.61 9.75
N ALA A 554 -36.55 1.72 9.15
CA ALA A 554 -36.38 2.13 7.75
C ALA A 554 -36.80 1.02 6.78
N THR A 555 -37.48 1.40 5.71
CA THR A 555 -38.09 0.57 4.68
C THR A 555 -37.40 0.73 3.32
N ALA A 556 -36.95 -0.37 2.73
CA ALA A 556 -36.34 -0.35 1.40
C ALA A 556 -37.30 0.17 0.31
N GLY A 557 -36.85 1.18 -0.43
CA GLY A 557 -37.58 1.84 -1.51
C GLY A 557 -38.33 3.10 -1.06
N SER A 558 -38.51 3.30 0.24
CA SER A 558 -38.84 4.58 0.86
C SER A 558 -37.53 5.25 1.24
N ASP A 559 -36.85 4.73 2.27
CA ASP A 559 -35.83 5.49 3.02
C ASP A 559 -34.40 5.09 2.59
N TYR A 560 -34.27 3.90 1.98
CA TYR A 560 -33.00 3.45 1.41
C TYR A 560 -33.21 2.48 0.23
N THR A 561 -32.17 2.29 -0.59
CA THR A 561 -32.19 1.24 -1.62
C THR A 561 -31.55 -0.04 -1.07
N ALA A 562 -32.29 -1.15 -1.09
CA ALA A 562 -31.77 -2.46 -0.69
C ALA A 562 -30.44 -2.81 -1.39
N ALA A 563 -29.42 -3.15 -0.60
CA ALA A 563 -28.09 -3.49 -1.10
C ALA A 563 -27.78 -4.96 -0.79
N SER A 564 -27.26 -5.67 -1.80
CA SER A 564 -26.74 -7.03 -1.63
C SER A 564 -25.67 -7.34 -2.66
N GLY A 565 -24.77 -8.25 -2.33
CA GLY A 565 -23.70 -8.68 -3.23
C GLY A 565 -22.68 -9.56 -2.53
N THR A 566 -21.57 -9.81 -3.21
CA THR A 566 -20.48 -10.64 -2.69
C THR A 566 -19.17 -9.84 -2.69
N LEU A 567 -18.50 -9.81 -1.54
CA LEU A 567 -17.14 -9.28 -1.41
C LEU A 567 -16.15 -10.44 -1.53
N ASN A 568 -15.06 -10.21 -2.27
CA ASN A 568 -14.06 -11.24 -2.57
C ASN A 568 -12.67 -10.75 -2.15
N TRP A 569 -11.93 -11.64 -1.50
CA TRP A 569 -10.50 -11.50 -1.24
C TRP A 569 -9.77 -12.58 -2.03
N ALA A 570 -8.75 -12.18 -2.77
CA ALA A 570 -7.82 -13.13 -3.34
C ALA A 570 -6.97 -13.78 -2.23
N ASP A 571 -6.26 -14.85 -2.57
CA ASP A 571 -5.20 -15.35 -1.69
C ASP A 571 -4.15 -14.25 -1.45
N GLY A 572 -3.67 -14.15 -0.22
CA GLY A 572 -2.76 -13.10 0.25
C GLY A 572 -3.42 -11.72 0.47
N ASP A 573 -4.69 -11.53 0.10
CA ASP A 573 -5.39 -10.25 0.27
C ASP A 573 -6.05 -10.12 1.66
N ALA A 574 -5.57 -9.14 2.43
CA ALA A 574 -6.15 -8.70 3.71
C ALA A 574 -6.72 -7.28 3.67
N THR A 575 -6.81 -6.67 2.49
CA THR A 575 -7.34 -5.30 2.37
C THR A 575 -8.83 -5.26 2.64
N ASP A 576 -9.29 -4.26 3.37
CA ASP A 576 -10.71 -4.06 3.65
C ASP A 576 -11.49 -3.90 2.34
N LYS A 577 -12.67 -4.51 2.29
CA LYS A 577 -13.60 -4.37 1.17
C LYS A 577 -14.80 -3.57 1.62
N THR A 578 -15.39 -2.83 0.69
CA THR A 578 -16.51 -1.96 0.99
C THR A 578 -17.66 -2.18 0.03
N PHE A 579 -18.87 -1.90 0.50
CA PHE A 579 -20.05 -1.70 -0.33
C PHE A 579 -20.76 -0.42 0.10
N ARG A 580 -21.69 0.06 -0.72
CA ARG A 580 -22.46 1.27 -0.44
C ARG A 580 -23.93 0.92 -0.24
N VAL A 581 -24.57 1.60 0.72
CA VAL A 581 -26.02 1.67 0.83
C VAL A 581 -26.43 3.07 0.39
N HIS A 582 -27.40 3.16 -0.52
CA HIS A 582 -27.95 4.43 -0.98
C HIS A 582 -29.10 4.83 -0.08
N ILE A 583 -29.09 6.07 0.38
CA ILE A 583 -30.12 6.65 1.24
C ILE A 583 -31.03 7.50 0.35
N THR A 584 -32.33 7.37 0.53
CA THR A 584 -33.30 8.25 -0.12
C THR A 584 -33.46 9.46 0.77
N ASP A 585 -33.39 10.64 0.17
CA ASP A 585 -33.66 11.92 0.80
C ASP A 585 -35.07 12.33 0.40
N ASP A 586 -35.99 12.36 1.36
CA ASP A 586 -37.36 12.79 1.12
C ASP A 586 -37.80 13.98 2.01
N THR A 587 -39.11 14.11 2.23
CA THR A 587 -39.71 15.30 2.88
C THR A 587 -40.64 14.94 4.03
N GLU A 588 -40.80 13.64 4.31
CA GLU A 588 -41.58 13.16 5.44
C GLU A 588 -40.70 13.23 6.70
N VAL A 589 -41.24 13.80 7.78
CA VAL A 589 -40.53 13.82 9.07
C VAL A 589 -40.90 12.52 9.78
N GLU A 590 -39.95 11.62 9.86
CA GLU A 590 -40.13 10.25 10.34
C GLU A 590 -39.29 9.99 11.61
N GLY A 591 -38.38 10.90 11.96
CA GLY A 591 -37.39 10.73 13.01
C GLY A 591 -36.27 9.77 12.58
N ASP A 592 -35.32 9.50 13.48
CA ASP A 592 -34.21 8.59 13.17
C ASP A 592 -34.70 7.16 12.94
N GLU A 593 -34.29 6.57 11.81
CA GLU A 593 -34.68 5.23 11.42
C GLU A 593 -33.50 4.26 11.30
N THR A 594 -33.73 2.96 11.50
CA THR A 594 -32.70 1.93 11.46
C THR A 594 -32.95 0.89 10.39
N LEU A 595 -31.86 0.30 9.89
CA LEU A 595 -31.85 -0.94 9.10
C LEU A 595 -30.72 -1.88 9.53
N ILE A 596 -30.85 -3.16 9.20
CA ILE A 596 -29.88 -4.21 9.58
C ILE A 596 -28.99 -4.61 8.40
N LEU A 597 -27.69 -4.65 8.65
CA LEU A 597 -26.65 -5.16 7.76
C LEU A 597 -26.27 -6.57 8.19
N SER A 598 -26.21 -7.52 7.26
CA SER A 598 -25.88 -8.93 7.55
C SER A 598 -24.81 -9.48 6.61
N LEU A 599 -23.85 -10.22 7.17
CA LEU A 599 -22.87 -11.03 6.44
C LEU A 599 -23.23 -12.52 6.50
N GLY A 600 -23.06 -13.23 5.38
CA GLY A 600 -23.38 -14.66 5.28
C GLY A 600 -22.65 -15.38 4.15
N ASN A 601 -22.91 -16.69 4.02
CA ASN A 601 -22.41 -17.55 2.94
C ASN A 601 -20.90 -17.44 2.67
N THR A 602 -20.06 -17.53 3.71
CA THR A 602 -18.61 -17.47 3.52
C THR A 602 -18.09 -18.64 2.68
N THR A 603 -17.11 -18.37 1.82
CA THR A 603 -16.40 -19.39 1.04
C THR A 603 -14.92 -19.48 1.44
N GLY A 604 -14.21 -20.46 0.90
CA GLY A 604 -12.77 -20.63 1.15
C GLY A 604 -12.39 -21.11 2.55
N GLY A 605 -13.37 -21.38 3.44
CA GLY A 605 -13.13 -21.84 4.81
C GLY A 605 -13.11 -20.73 5.87
N ALA A 606 -13.31 -19.46 5.49
CA ALA A 606 -13.43 -18.37 6.44
C ALA A 606 -14.68 -18.48 7.33
N GLY A 607 -14.54 -18.10 8.60
CA GLY A 607 -15.66 -17.92 9.52
C GLY A 607 -16.30 -16.54 9.41
N LEU A 608 -17.50 -16.39 9.98
CA LEU A 608 -18.07 -15.07 10.27
C LEU A 608 -17.50 -14.56 11.61
N GLY A 609 -16.97 -13.34 11.62
CA GLY A 609 -16.46 -12.72 12.84
C GLY A 609 -17.55 -12.03 13.66
N THR A 610 -17.13 -11.19 14.60
CA THR A 610 -18.03 -10.37 15.43
C THR A 610 -17.59 -8.92 15.35
N PRO A 611 -18.40 -7.99 14.79
CA PRO A 611 -19.80 -8.17 14.36
C PRO A 611 -19.97 -8.73 12.93
N HIS A 612 -20.85 -9.71 12.73
CA HIS A 612 -21.33 -10.14 11.40
C HIS A 612 -22.76 -9.64 11.08
N THR A 613 -23.37 -8.95 12.05
CA THR A 613 -24.57 -8.14 11.91
C THR A 613 -24.27 -6.75 12.47
N ALA A 614 -24.70 -5.69 11.79
CA ALA A 614 -24.54 -4.31 12.25
C ALA A 614 -25.83 -3.52 12.00
N THR A 615 -26.05 -2.45 12.77
CA THR A 615 -27.18 -1.53 12.57
C THR A 615 -26.70 -0.28 11.84
N LEU A 616 -27.43 0.17 10.83
CA LEU A 616 -27.23 1.47 10.21
C LEU A 616 -28.41 2.36 10.61
N THR A 617 -28.14 3.55 11.16
CA THR A 617 -29.13 4.58 11.48
C THR A 617 -29.10 5.68 10.42
N ILE A 618 -30.27 6.04 9.90
CA ILE A 618 -30.54 7.18 9.04
C ILE A 618 -31.06 8.30 9.95
N ILE A 619 -30.40 9.46 9.91
CA ILE A 619 -30.74 10.63 10.75
C ILE A 619 -31.57 11.61 9.92
N ASP A 620 -32.77 11.94 10.40
CA ASP A 620 -33.75 12.88 9.80
C ASP A 620 -33.33 14.36 10.08
N ILE A 621 -33.81 15.33 9.30
CA ILE A 621 -33.26 16.71 9.25
C ILE A 621 -34.35 17.82 9.31
N VAL A 622 -34.22 18.81 10.23
CA VAL A 622 -35.13 19.99 10.40
C VAL A 622 -34.39 21.35 10.46
N LYS A 623 -34.96 22.48 9.96
CA LYS A 623 -34.37 23.87 9.88
C LYS A 623 -34.68 24.84 11.00
N ASN A 624 -33.66 25.59 11.46
CA ASN A 624 -33.83 26.70 12.38
C ASN A 624 -34.04 28.04 11.65
N ASP A 625 -34.79 28.94 12.30
CA ASP A 625 -35.04 30.32 11.89
C ASP A 625 -34.23 31.31 12.73
N LEU A 626 -33.95 32.50 12.17
CA LEU A 626 -33.28 33.59 12.89
C LEU A 626 -34.28 34.67 13.29
N ILE A 627 -34.40 34.96 14.59
CA ILE A 627 -35.28 35.99 15.14
C ILE A 627 -34.43 37.20 15.54
N ILE A 628 -34.81 38.39 15.08
CA ILE A 628 -34.04 39.61 15.28
C ILE A 628 -34.93 40.73 15.78
N ASP A 629 -34.52 41.38 16.87
CA ASP A 629 -35.02 42.69 17.26
C ASP A 629 -34.12 43.79 16.68
N PHE A 630 -34.67 44.59 15.76
CA PHE A 630 -33.97 45.75 15.19
C PHE A 630 -34.12 47.03 16.05
N GLY A 631 -34.82 46.93 17.18
CA GLY A 631 -35.00 48.01 18.14
C GLY A 631 -36.27 48.84 17.89
N PRO A 632 -36.52 49.87 18.73
CA PRO A 632 -37.81 50.57 18.81
C PRO A 632 -38.28 51.25 17.51
N SER A 633 -37.39 51.48 16.55
CA SER A 633 -37.73 52.08 15.25
C SER A 633 -38.28 51.09 14.23
N SER A 634 -38.00 49.80 14.41
CA SER A 634 -38.25 48.75 13.41
C SER A 634 -39.06 47.58 13.96
N GLY A 635 -38.85 47.20 15.23
CA GLY A 635 -39.49 46.04 15.86
C GLY A 635 -38.80 44.72 15.52
N ILE A 636 -39.52 43.63 15.72
CA ILE A 636 -39.02 42.24 15.71
C ILE A 636 -39.42 41.53 14.43
N PHE A 637 -38.48 40.81 13.83
CA PHE A 637 -38.65 40.04 12.60
C PHE A 637 -38.07 38.64 12.75
N ALA A 638 -38.65 37.68 12.04
CA ALA A 638 -38.07 36.36 11.82
C ALA A 638 -37.59 36.27 10.37
N TYR A 639 -36.40 35.71 10.17
CA TYR A 639 -35.90 35.27 8.89
C TYR A 639 -36.10 33.77 8.80
N LEU A 640 -37.19 33.39 8.12
CA LEU A 640 -37.68 32.03 8.09
C LEU A 640 -36.96 31.23 7.00
N ASN A 641 -36.48 30.04 7.35
CA ASN A 641 -35.97 29.02 6.44
C ASN A 641 -34.91 29.51 5.43
N ASN A 642 -34.15 30.55 5.81
CA ASN A 642 -33.20 31.25 4.94
C ASN A 642 -33.81 31.80 3.63
N ASP A 643 -35.10 32.15 3.63
CA ASP A 643 -35.84 32.57 2.43
C ASP A 643 -36.59 33.90 2.66
N ASN A 644 -37.43 33.99 3.70
CA ASN A 644 -38.39 35.09 3.84
C ASN A 644 -38.29 35.83 5.18
N TRP A 645 -38.25 37.16 5.10
CA TRP A 645 -38.40 38.03 6.27
C TRP A 645 -39.87 38.22 6.61
N ALA A 646 -40.27 37.83 7.82
CA ALA A 646 -41.59 38.04 8.39
C ALA A 646 -41.52 39.01 9.57
N SER A 647 -42.37 40.06 9.56
CA SER A 647 -42.52 40.93 10.73
C SER A 647 -43.31 40.18 11.81
N MET A 648 -42.73 40.04 13.00
CA MET A 648 -43.36 39.37 14.13
C MET A 648 -44.11 40.36 15.03
N HIS A 649 -43.49 41.49 15.34
CA HIS A 649 -44.08 42.50 16.22
C HIS A 649 -43.47 43.89 15.99
N THR A 650 -44.23 44.95 16.27
CA THR A 650 -43.77 46.35 16.05
C THR A 650 -43.05 46.94 17.25
N LEU A 651 -43.18 46.35 18.44
CA LEU A 651 -42.40 46.75 19.62
C LEU A 651 -41.02 46.07 19.61
N SER A 652 -40.08 46.65 20.35
CA SER A 652 -38.77 46.08 20.64
C SER A 652 -38.84 45.27 21.93
N ALA A 653 -38.02 44.22 22.02
CA ALA A 653 -37.91 43.36 23.18
C ALA A 653 -36.98 43.99 24.23
N GLU A 654 -37.21 43.73 25.51
CA GLU A 654 -36.21 43.89 26.58
C GLU A 654 -35.45 42.58 26.85
N SER A 655 -36.10 41.44 26.60
CA SER A 655 -35.49 40.11 26.57
C SER A 655 -36.24 39.21 25.59
N LEU A 656 -35.54 38.27 24.96
CA LEU A 656 -36.01 37.43 23.86
C LEU A 656 -35.35 36.06 23.95
N VAL A 657 -36.15 34.98 23.96
CA VAL A 657 -35.70 33.58 23.95
C VAL A 657 -36.62 32.73 23.06
N THR A 658 -36.10 31.60 22.58
CA THR A 658 -36.77 30.59 21.75
C THR A 658 -36.73 29.23 22.45
N GLY A 659 -37.69 28.35 22.19
CA GLY A 659 -37.67 26.94 22.64
C GLY A 659 -39.01 26.22 22.50
N ASN A 660 -39.00 24.89 22.55
CA ASN A 660 -40.15 23.99 22.38
C ASN A 660 -41.03 23.92 23.65
N ILE A 661 -41.79 24.96 23.94
CA ILE A 661 -42.54 25.11 25.21
C ILE A 661 -43.81 24.25 25.24
N ASP A 662 -44.35 23.83 24.09
CA ASP A 662 -45.57 23.05 23.99
C ASP A 662 -45.39 21.58 23.57
N GLY A 663 -44.15 21.16 23.30
CA GLY A 663 -43.76 19.77 23.03
C GLY A 663 -44.12 19.27 21.65
N MET A 664 -44.15 20.16 20.67
CA MET A 664 -44.47 19.85 19.27
C MET A 664 -43.25 19.88 18.35
N ASP A 665 -42.03 19.90 18.91
CA ASP A 665 -40.71 19.92 18.24
C ASP A 665 -40.48 21.19 17.37
N GLN A 666 -41.39 22.14 17.47
CA GLN A 666 -41.33 23.48 16.90
C GLN A 666 -41.02 24.47 18.02
N ASP A 667 -40.03 25.33 17.81
CA ASP A 667 -39.68 26.36 18.77
C ASP A 667 -40.74 27.47 18.81
N ASP A 668 -41.08 27.83 20.03
CA ASP A 668 -41.90 28.96 20.38
C ASP A 668 -41.02 30.17 20.70
N VAL A 669 -41.60 31.38 20.64
CA VAL A 669 -40.86 32.61 20.99
C VAL A 669 -41.45 33.27 22.22
N ILE A 670 -40.60 33.55 23.20
CA ILE A 670 -40.94 34.33 24.39
C ILE A 670 -40.25 35.70 24.33
N ILE A 671 -41.05 36.75 24.50
CA ILE A 671 -40.60 38.13 24.43
C ILE A 671 -41.08 38.90 25.66
N ASP A 672 -40.14 39.56 26.34
CA ASP A 672 -40.47 40.61 27.28
C ASP A 672 -40.54 41.95 26.55
N PHE A 673 -41.69 42.63 26.62
CA PHE A 673 -41.89 43.96 26.02
C PHE A 673 -41.72 45.10 27.03
N GLY A 674 -41.08 44.83 28.16
CA GLY A 674 -40.75 45.80 29.20
C GLY A 674 -41.87 46.01 30.21
N ASP A 675 -41.60 46.83 31.23
CA ASP A 675 -42.52 47.17 32.35
C ASP A 675 -43.95 47.55 31.94
N THR A 676 -44.16 48.06 30.72
CA THR A 676 -45.47 48.50 30.25
C THR A 676 -46.36 47.33 29.81
N TYR A 677 -45.76 46.28 29.26
CA TYR A 677 -46.49 45.21 28.55
C TYR A 677 -46.22 43.81 29.09
N GLY A 678 -45.11 43.62 29.83
CA GLY A 678 -44.70 42.35 30.41
C GLY A 678 -44.31 41.30 29.35
N ILE A 679 -44.35 40.04 29.76
CA ILE A 679 -43.82 38.89 29.03
C ILE A 679 -44.93 38.18 28.27
N TRP A 680 -44.66 37.85 27.01
CA TRP A 680 -45.57 37.19 26.08
C TRP A 680 -44.90 36.02 25.38
N VAL A 681 -45.64 34.96 25.11
CA VAL A 681 -45.21 33.84 24.28
C VAL A 681 -46.04 33.80 23.00
N ARG A 682 -45.41 33.40 21.90
CA ARG A 682 -46.08 33.09 20.65
C ARG A 682 -45.81 31.63 20.32
N MET A 683 -46.84 30.80 20.50
CA MET A 683 -46.72 29.37 20.22
C MET A 683 -46.98 29.05 18.76
N ASN A 684 -46.16 28.19 18.17
CA ASN A 684 -46.27 27.69 16.80
C ASN A 684 -46.58 28.76 15.74
N ASN A 685 -45.92 29.92 15.83
CA ASN A 685 -46.14 31.06 14.94
C ASN A 685 -47.62 31.56 14.86
N SER A 686 -48.48 31.21 15.81
CA SER A 686 -49.95 31.32 15.66
C SER A 686 -50.57 32.46 16.49
N THR A 687 -50.59 32.35 17.82
CA THR A 687 -51.26 33.31 18.72
C THR A 687 -50.35 33.78 19.85
N TRP A 688 -50.37 35.10 20.12
CA TRP A 688 -49.71 35.71 21.25
C TRP A 688 -50.51 35.51 22.54
N VAL A 689 -49.87 34.98 23.58
CA VAL A 689 -50.45 34.78 24.91
C VAL A 689 -49.55 35.48 25.94
N GLN A 690 -50.15 36.31 26.80
CA GLN A 690 -49.38 36.95 27.87
C GLN A 690 -49.02 35.91 28.93
N LEU A 691 -47.72 35.72 29.16
CA LEU A 691 -47.20 34.85 30.21
C LEU A 691 -47.27 35.52 31.57
N HIS A 692 -46.84 36.78 31.65
CA HIS A 692 -46.80 37.52 32.90
C HIS A 692 -46.88 39.04 32.68
N SER A 693 -47.40 39.76 33.68
CA SER A 693 -47.55 41.23 33.61
C SER A 693 -46.32 42.02 34.05
N LEU A 694 -45.35 41.38 34.71
CA LEU A 694 -44.08 42.01 35.07
C LEU A 694 -43.08 41.86 33.92
N SER A 695 -42.11 42.78 33.84
CA SER A 695 -40.91 42.63 33.02
C SER A 695 -39.94 41.63 33.67
N ALA A 696 -39.13 40.97 32.86
CA ALA A 696 -38.02 40.15 33.28
C ALA A 696 -36.72 40.98 33.28
N ASP A 697 -35.88 40.80 34.29
CA ASP A 697 -34.48 41.25 34.25
C ASP A 697 -33.63 40.27 33.42
N SER A 698 -33.98 38.98 33.41
CA SER A 698 -33.39 37.95 32.54
C SER A 698 -34.37 36.79 32.28
N MET A 699 -34.23 36.14 31.13
CA MET A 699 -34.97 34.92 30.76
C MET A 699 -34.01 33.91 30.13
N VAL A 700 -34.14 32.65 30.51
CA VAL A 700 -33.50 31.49 29.86
C VAL A 700 -34.50 30.33 29.77
N ILE A 701 -34.18 29.33 28.96
CA ILE A 701 -35.03 28.16 28.71
C ILE A 701 -34.22 26.86 28.78
N GLY A 702 -34.89 25.75 29.02
CA GLY A 702 -34.29 24.41 28.97
C GLY A 702 -35.24 23.32 29.50
N ASP A 703 -34.97 22.05 29.22
CA ASP A 703 -35.77 20.91 29.68
C ASP A 703 -35.33 20.42 31.08
N LEU A 704 -35.81 21.08 32.13
CA LEU A 704 -35.42 20.76 33.51
C LEU A 704 -36.10 19.51 34.10
N ASP A 705 -37.12 18.95 33.43
CA ASP A 705 -37.86 17.78 33.94
C ASP A 705 -37.75 16.53 33.04
N GLY A 706 -37.04 16.64 31.92
CA GLY A 706 -36.62 15.54 31.05
C GLY A 706 -37.75 14.97 30.20
N ASN A 707 -38.75 15.79 29.86
CA ASN A 707 -39.90 15.33 29.09
C ASN A 707 -39.86 15.76 27.60
N GLY A 708 -38.82 16.47 27.19
CA GLY A 708 -38.63 17.02 25.85
C GLY A 708 -39.29 18.38 25.62
N GLN A 709 -39.90 19.00 26.64
CA GLN A 709 -40.46 20.36 26.57
C GLN A 709 -39.59 21.35 27.31
N ASP A 710 -39.32 22.48 26.68
CA ASP A 710 -38.56 23.55 27.30
C ASP A 710 -39.39 24.26 28.39
N ASP A 711 -38.80 24.33 29.57
CA ASP A 711 -39.27 25.16 30.66
C ASP A 711 -38.70 26.57 30.57
N VAL A 712 -39.39 27.53 31.19
CA VAL A 712 -38.97 28.93 31.19
C VAL A 712 -38.49 29.34 32.57
N ILE A 713 -37.26 29.85 32.67
CA ILE A 713 -36.72 30.44 33.89
C ILE A 713 -36.65 31.95 33.72
N ILE A 714 -37.26 32.67 34.66
CA ILE A 714 -37.42 34.12 34.60
C ILE A 714 -36.94 34.72 35.92
N ASP A 715 -36.05 35.70 35.84
CA ASP A 715 -35.80 36.62 36.94
C ASP A 715 -36.72 37.83 36.83
N PHE A 716 -37.57 38.02 37.83
CA PHE A 716 -38.43 39.21 37.94
C PHE A 716 -37.77 40.35 38.74
N GLY A 717 -36.46 40.27 38.92
CA GLY A 717 -35.64 41.27 39.58
C GLY A 717 -35.68 41.20 41.10
N ALA A 718 -34.90 42.07 41.74
CA ALA A 718 -34.57 42.00 43.17
C ALA A 718 -35.77 41.99 44.14
N SER A 719 -36.98 42.38 43.69
CA SER A 719 -38.19 42.34 44.51
C SER A 719 -38.90 40.98 44.50
N TYR A 720 -38.65 40.13 43.51
CA TYR A 720 -39.43 38.93 43.22
C TYR A 720 -38.57 37.67 43.03
N GLY A 721 -37.31 37.83 42.64
CA GLY A 721 -36.36 36.74 42.43
C GLY A 721 -36.72 35.86 41.24
N ILE A 722 -36.22 34.62 41.26
CA ILE A 722 -36.20 33.70 40.14
C ILE A 722 -37.37 32.72 40.21
N TRP A 723 -38.05 32.56 39.09
CA TRP A 723 -39.18 31.65 38.94
C TRP A 723 -39.00 30.78 37.70
N GLN A 724 -39.30 29.49 37.86
CA GLN A 724 -39.43 28.55 36.77
C GLN A 724 -40.92 28.38 36.44
N ARG A 725 -41.23 28.23 35.16
CA ARG A 725 -42.54 27.82 34.68
C ARG A 725 -42.41 26.51 33.92
N MET A 726 -42.83 25.43 34.58
CA MET A 726 -42.73 24.08 34.02
C MET A 726 -43.83 23.81 32.99
N ASN A 727 -43.46 23.25 31.84
CA ASN A 727 -44.38 22.74 30.80
C ASN A 727 -45.55 23.67 30.52
N ASN A 728 -45.25 24.96 30.36
CA ASN A 728 -46.24 25.99 30.06
C ASN A 728 -47.41 26.07 31.09
N SER A 729 -47.26 25.59 32.32
CA SER A 729 -48.40 25.38 33.22
C SER A 729 -48.18 25.78 34.67
N THR A 730 -47.02 25.46 35.27
CA THR A 730 -46.84 25.55 36.73
C THR A 730 -45.69 26.47 37.10
N TRP A 731 -45.97 27.54 37.85
CA TRP A 731 -44.97 28.45 38.37
C TRP A 731 -44.38 27.97 39.71
N VAL A 732 -43.06 27.88 39.78
CA VAL A 732 -42.30 27.50 40.99
C VAL A 732 -41.19 28.52 41.21
N GLN A 733 -41.13 29.12 42.41
CA GLN A 733 -40.03 30.01 42.76
C GLN A 733 -38.77 29.20 43.03
N LEU A 734 -37.71 29.45 42.26
CA LEU A 734 -36.41 28.80 42.41
C LEU A 734 -35.57 29.46 43.50
N HIS A 735 -35.57 30.80 43.54
CA HIS A 735 -34.80 31.55 44.51
C HIS A 735 -35.37 32.95 44.76
N THR A 736 -35.06 33.53 45.92
CA THR A 736 -35.56 34.86 46.32
C THR A 736 -34.65 36.01 45.92
N LEU A 737 -33.38 35.73 45.65
CA LEU A 737 -32.44 36.72 45.11
C LEU A 737 -32.61 36.81 43.60
N SER A 738 -32.36 38.01 43.07
CA SER A 738 -32.20 38.25 41.62
C SER A 738 -30.73 38.06 41.27
N PRO A 739 -30.42 37.27 40.23
CA PRO A 739 -29.07 37.03 39.78
C PRO A 739 -28.62 38.09 38.76
N GLU A 740 -27.30 38.18 38.59
CA GLU A 740 -26.70 39.00 37.54
C GLU A 740 -26.54 38.23 36.22
N SER A 741 -26.53 36.88 36.27
CA SER A 741 -26.49 36.03 35.08
C SER A 741 -27.08 34.64 35.38
N ILE A 742 -27.73 34.05 34.37
CA ILE A 742 -28.33 32.71 34.40
C ILE A 742 -28.00 32.03 33.06
N VAL A 743 -27.61 30.76 33.09
CA VAL A 743 -27.52 29.87 31.92
C VAL A 743 -28.05 28.48 32.27
N THR A 744 -28.41 27.70 31.27
CA THR A 744 -28.98 26.35 31.36
C THR A 744 -28.28 25.37 30.43
N GLY A 745 -28.16 24.11 30.83
CA GLY A 745 -27.66 22.99 30.01
C GLY A 745 -27.38 21.73 30.85
N ASP A 746 -27.17 20.57 30.22
CA ASP A 746 -27.03 19.25 30.87
C ASP A 746 -25.60 18.97 31.36
N ILE A 747 -25.26 19.48 32.55
CA ILE A 747 -23.89 19.42 33.08
C ILE A 747 -23.56 18.05 33.69
N ASP A 748 -24.56 17.20 33.96
CA ASP A 748 -24.33 15.87 34.54
C ASP A 748 -24.59 14.70 33.59
N GLY A 749 -24.95 14.99 32.32
CA GLY A 749 -24.98 14.09 31.18
C GLY A 749 -26.13 13.09 31.24
N ASN A 750 -27.27 13.50 31.78
CA ASN A 750 -28.42 12.63 31.95
C ASN A 750 -29.64 12.98 31.06
N GLY A 751 -29.48 13.99 30.21
CA GLY A 751 -30.48 14.55 29.31
C GLY A 751 -31.43 15.57 29.94
N LEU A 752 -31.15 16.09 31.14
CA LEU A 752 -31.94 17.14 31.79
C LEU A 752 -31.11 18.42 31.95
N ASP A 753 -31.70 19.56 31.62
CA ASP A 753 -31.03 20.84 31.77
C ASP A 753 -30.90 21.26 33.24
N ASP A 754 -29.68 21.62 33.61
CA ASP A 754 -29.32 22.16 34.91
C ASP A 754 -29.30 23.69 34.88
N VAL A 755 -29.47 24.34 36.04
CA VAL A 755 -29.45 25.81 36.13
C VAL A 755 -28.17 26.31 36.79
N ILE A 756 -27.42 27.16 36.09
CA ILE A 756 -26.25 27.86 36.63
C ILE A 756 -26.56 29.33 36.82
N ILE A 757 -26.28 29.85 38.01
CA ILE A 757 -26.66 31.18 38.43
C ILE A 757 -25.50 31.90 39.11
N TYR A 758 -25.29 33.16 38.74
CA TYR A 758 -24.43 34.08 39.45
C TYR A 758 -25.26 35.10 40.25
N PHE A 759 -25.18 35.03 41.59
CA PHE A 759 -25.93 35.91 42.51
C PHE A 759 -25.20 37.20 42.90
N GLY A 760 -24.15 37.58 42.14
CA GLY A 760 -23.32 38.73 42.46
C GLY A 760 -22.11 38.39 43.34
N ALA A 761 -21.22 39.36 43.49
CA ALA A 761 -19.87 39.16 44.01
C ALA A 761 -19.81 38.69 45.48
N SER A 762 -20.88 38.86 46.26
CA SER A 762 -20.97 38.38 47.65
C SER A 762 -21.25 36.88 47.76
N ASP A 763 -21.87 36.29 46.74
CA ASP A 763 -22.47 34.95 46.82
C ASP A 763 -21.85 33.97 45.81
N GLY A 764 -21.32 34.47 44.68
CA GLY A 764 -20.63 33.66 43.67
C GLY A 764 -21.56 32.88 42.75
N ILE A 765 -21.01 31.88 42.07
CA ILE A 765 -21.69 31.06 41.06
C ILE A 765 -22.18 29.76 41.68
N TRP A 766 -23.42 29.40 41.39
CA TRP A 766 -24.11 28.22 41.92
C TRP A 766 -24.75 27.43 40.79
N VAL A 767 -24.73 26.12 40.89
CA VAL A 767 -25.44 25.21 39.99
C VAL A 767 -26.52 24.47 40.76
N ARG A 768 -27.67 24.24 40.12
CA ARG A 768 -28.74 23.38 40.62
C ARG A 768 -28.97 22.27 39.62
N MET A 769 -28.37 21.13 39.92
CA MET A 769 -28.49 19.95 39.07
C MET A 769 -29.84 19.27 39.26
N ASN A 770 -30.48 18.81 38.18
CA ASN A 770 -31.67 17.95 38.20
C ASN A 770 -32.83 18.50 39.06
N ASN A 771 -33.04 19.82 39.03
CA ASN A 771 -34.06 20.46 39.83
C ASN A 771 -33.98 20.10 41.34
N SER A 772 -32.77 19.82 41.86
CA SER A 772 -32.56 19.28 43.21
C SER A 772 -31.92 20.31 44.16
N THR A 773 -30.67 20.13 44.56
CA THR A 773 -29.94 20.95 45.53
C THR A 773 -28.98 21.93 44.86
N TRP A 774 -28.92 23.16 45.38
CA TRP A 774 -27.92 24.16 45.02
C TRP A 774 -26.52 23.76 45.51
N VAL A 775 -25.55 23.77 44.61
CA VAL A 775 -24.12 23.52 44.89
C VAL A 775 -23.33 24.73 44.41
N GLN A 776 -22.44 25.26 45.24
CA GLN A 776 -21.59 26.37 44.81
C GLN A 776 -20.54 25.87 43.83
N LEU A 777 -20.52 26.45 42.63
CA LEU A 777 -19.60 26.12 41.56
C LEU A 777 -18.26 26.84 41.72
N HIS A 778 -18.32 28.15 41.97
CA HIS A 778 -17.13 28.98 42.13
C HIS A 778 -17.43 30.27 42.91
N SER A 779 -16.42 30.89 43.53
CA SER A 779 -16.59 32.10 44.33
C SER A 779 -16.22 33.41 43.61
N LEU A 780 -15.51 33.33 42.47
CA LEU A 780 -15.21 34.50 41.66
C LEU A 780 -16.45 34.98 40.89
N SER A 781 -16.41 36.26 40.51
CA SER A 781 -17.46 36.90 39.71
C SER A 781 -17.18 36.65 38.23
N PRO A 782 -18.14 36.11 37.47
CA PRO A 782 -18.04 36.02 36.03
C PRO A 782 -18.42 37.35 35.38
N ASP A 783 -17.67 37.75 34.36
CA ASP A 783 -18.09 38.79 33.41
C ASP A 783 -19.08 38.21 32.38
N SER A 784 -18.94 36.92 32.04
CA SER A 784 -19.88 36.19 31.17
C SER A 784 -19.79 34.67 31.39
N MET A 785 -20.88 33.94 31.07
CA MET A 785 -20.99 32.49 31.13
C MET A 785 -21.69 31.97 29.88
N VAL A 786 -21.18 30.89 29.28
CA VAL A 786 -21.82 30.12 28.20
C VAL A 786 -21.63 28.63 28.44
N ILE A 787 -22.41 27.80 27.74
CA ILE A 787 -22.42 26.35 27.93
C ILE A 787 -22.49 25.61 26.59
N GLY A 788 -21.94 24.39 26.52
CA GLY A 788 -22.08 23.50 25.35
C GLY A 788 -21.25 22.22 25.49
N ASP A 789 -21.48 21.23 24.65
CA ASP A 789 -20.80 19.92 24.67
C ASP A 789 -19.43 20.00 24.00
N LEU A 790 -18.44 20.54 24.72
CA LEU A 790 -17.14 20.87 24.14
C LEU A 790 -16.25 19.66 23.89
N ASP A 791 -16.58 18.46 24.41
CA ASP A 791 -15.83 17.24 24.13
C ASP A 791 -16.59 16.15 23.35
N GLY A 792 -17.86 16.41 23.00
CA GLY A 792 -18.69 15.60 22.11
C GLY A 792 -19.21 14.32 22.77
N ASN A 793 -19.43 14.36 24.09
CA ASN A 793 -19.87 13.19 24.86
C ASN A 793 -21.34 13.25 25.31
N GLY A 794 -22.04 14.33 24.98
CA GLY A 794 -23.41 14.62 25.37
C GLY A 794 -23.56 15.30 26.73
N GLN A 795 -22.47 15.73 27.38
CA GLN A 795 -22.48 16.49 28.64
C GLN A 795 -22.02 17.92 28.39
N ASP A 796 -22.80 18.88 28.85
CA ASP A 796 -22.50 20.29 28.69
C ASP A 796 -21.37 20.78 29.62
N GLU A 797 -20.42 21.48 29.02
CA GLU A 797 -19.34 22.19 29.69
C GLU A 797 -19.64 23.66 29.92
N VAL A 798 -19.25 24.15 31.10
CA VAL A 798 -19.42 25.56 31.45
C VAL A 798 -18.16 26.35 31.14
N VAL A 799 -18.27 27.32 30.23
CA VAL A 799 -17.21 28.30 29.93
C VAL A 799 -17.51 29.61 30.64
N ILE A 800 -16.55 30.09 31.42
CA ILE A 800 -16.70 31.25 32.29
C ILE A 800 -15.54 32.22 32.06
N ASP A 801 -15.85 33.47 31.77
CA ASP A 801 -14.88 34.57 31.84
C ASP A 801 -14.91 35.17 33.24
N PHE A 802 -13.82 35.03 34.01
CA PHE A 802 -13.67 35.66 35.33
C PHE A 802 -13.12 37.09 35.26
N GLY A 803 -13.09 37.66 34.06
CA GLY A 803 -12.71 39.03 33.80
C GLY A 803 -11.21 39.24 33.68
N ALA A 804 -10.81 40.48 33.44
CA ALA A 804 -9.48 40.84 32.94
C ALA A 804 -8.28 40.42 33.82
N ASN A 805 -8.51 40.03 35.07
CA ASN A 805 -7.45 39.57 35.98
C ASN A 805 -7.23 38.05 35.96
N ASP A 806 -8.27 37.28 35.64
CA ASP A 806 -8.32 35.83 35.82
C ASP A 806 -8.56 35.08 34.50
N GLY A 807 -9.12 35.75 33.50
CA GLY A 807 -9.32 35.24 32.14
C GLY A 807 -10.44 34.20 32.04
N ILE A 808 -10.40 33.44 30.96
CA ILE A 808 -11.48 32.54 30.54
C ILE A 808 -11.13 31.09 30.88
N TRP A 809 -12.05 30.38 31.50
CA TRP A 809 -11.90 29.02 31.99
C TRP A 809 -13.08 28.17 31.57
N VAL A 810 -12.83 26.90 31.26
CA VAL A 810 -13.85 25.88 31.08
C VAL A 810 -13.83 24.90 32.24
N ARG A 811 -15.00 24.43 32.66
CA ARG A 811 -15.13 23.31 33.59
C ARG A 811 -15.56 22.05 32.84
N MET A 812 -14.56 21.26 32.44
CA MET A 812 -14.75 20.00 31.72
C MET A 812 -15.44 18.95 32.58
N ASN A 813 -16.45 18.31 32.02
CA ASN A 813 -17.17 17.17 32.57
C ASN A 813 -17.52 17.30 34.06
N ASN A 814 -18.03 18.48 34.44
CA ASN A 814 -18.43 18.77 35.82
C ASN A 814 -17.33 18.48 36.88
N SER A 815 -16.04 18.51 36.51
CA SER A 815 -14.99 17.96 37.38
C SER A 815 -13.64 18.67 37.32
N THR A 816 -13.21 19.15 36.16
CA THR A 816 -11.86 19.73 35.98
C THR A 816 -11.90 21.12 35.38
N TRP A 817 -11.16 22.06 35.97
CA TRP A 817 -11.03 23.42 35.46
C TRP A 817 -9.81 23.54 34.55
N VAL A 818 -10.02 24.05 33.34
CA VAL A 818 -8.98 24.29 32.33
C VAL A 818 -9.05 25.76 31.90
N GLN A 819 -7.92 26.47 31.96
CA GLN A 819 -7.87 27.85 31.46
C GLN A 819 -7.80 27.84 29.94
N LEU A 820 -8.76 28.50 29.28
CA LEU A 820 -8.78 28.66 27.82
C LEU A 820 -7.89 29.83 27.38
N HIS A 821 -7.97 30.96 28.08
CA HIS A 821 -7.17 32.14 27.75
C HIS A 821 -7.00 33.09 28.94
N SER A 822 -5.95 33.94 28.91
CA SER A 822 -5.66 34.90 29.99
C SER A 822 -6.34 36.26 29.82
N LEU A 823 -6.82 36.57 28.61
CA LEU A 823 -7.63 37.76 28.35
C LEU A 823 -9.10 37.49 28.70
N SER A 824 -9.83 38.56 28.98
CA SER A 824 -11.29 38.56 29.13
C SER A 824 -11.97 38.85 27.79
N ALA A 825 -13.18 38.35 27.64
CA ALA A 825 -14.02 38.45 26.47
C ALA A 825 -14.97 39.65 26.56
N ASP A 826 -15.17 40.33 25.44
CA ASP A 826 -16.32 41.24 25.25
C ASP A 826 -17.61 40.42 25.02
N SER A 827 -17.52 39.25 24.36
CA SER A 827 -18.63 38.29 24.20
C SER A 827 -18.16 36.87 23.91
N MET A 828 -18.97 35.88 24.28
CA MET A 828 -18.73 34.45 24.04
C MET A 828 -20.02 33.75 23.59
N VAL A 829 -19.89 32.73 22.74
CA VAL A 829 -20.94 31.75 22.39
C VAL A 829 -20.28 30.40 22.07
N THR A 830 -21.09 29.35 22.01
CA THR A 830 -20.71 27.96 21.73
C THR A 830 -21.60 27.37 20.64
N GLY A 831 -21.12 26.37 19.90
CA GLY A 831 -21.93 25.61 18.92
C GLY A 831 -21.08 24.73 18.02
N ASP A 832 -21.69 23.69 17.42
CA ASP A 832 -21.02 22.66 16.60
C ASP A 832 -20.76 23.18 15.17
N LEU A 833 -19.70 23.94 14.97
CA LEU A 833 -19.42 24.61 13.70
C LEU A 833 -18.88 23.66 12.64
N ASP A 834 -18.42 22.46 12.99
CA ASP A 834 -17.89 21.49 12.04
C ASP A 834 -18.77 20.23 11.83
N GLY A 835 -19.87 20.13 12.58
CA GLY A 835 -20.93 19.13 12.41
C GLY A 835 -20.53 17.75 12.94
N ASN A 836 -19.62 17.70 13.91
CA ASN A 836 -19.11 16.45 14.47
C ASN A 836 -19.75 16.06 15.81
N GLY A 837 -20.65 16.90 16.33
CA GLY A 837 -21.28 16.77 17.64
C GLY A 837 -20.48 17.38 18.79
N GLN A 838 -19.36 18.07 18.53
CA GLN A 838 -18.55 18.77 19.53
C GLN A 838 -18.70 20.28 19.36
N ASP A 839 -19.14 20.96 20.40
CA ASP A 839 -19.27 22.40 20.39
C ASP A 839 -17.91 23.10 20.37
N GLU A 840 -17.80 24.12 19.53
CA GLU A 840 -16.70 25.07 19.52
C GLU A 840 -16.91 26.22 20.49
N VAL A 841 -15.81 26.82 20.96
CA VAL A 841 -15.87 28.09 21.69
C VAL A 841 -15.50 29.25 20.78
N LEU A 842 -16.40 30.22 20.64
CA LEU A 842 -16.16 31.44 19.88
C LEU A 842 -16.10 32.64 20.85
N ILE A 843 -15.02 33.44 20.76
CA ILE A 843 -14.73 34.54 21.71
C ILE A 843 -14.31 35.83 21.01
N ASP A 844 -15.06 36.92 21.21
CA ASP A 844 -14.60 38.27 20.89
C ASP A 844 -13.82 38.85 22.07
N PHE A 845 -12.52 39.08 21.87
CA PHE A 845 -11.61 39.70 22.85
C PHE A 845 -11.60 41.23 22.75
N GLY A 846 -12.43 41.81 21.89
CA GLY A 846 -12.50 43.25 21.69
C GLY A 846 -11.26 43.83 21.02
N ALA A 847 -11.26 45.15 20.81
CA ALA A 847 -10.12 45.83 20.18
C ALA A 847 -8.87 45.81 21.09
N PRO A 848 -7.66 45.46 20.59
CA PRO A 848 -7.32 45.28 19.18
C PRO A 848 -7.31 43.81 18.67
N TYR A 849 -7.77 42.84 19.47
CA TYR A 849 -7.58 41.41 19.21
C TYR A 849 -8.72 40.77 18.40
N GLY A 850 -9.93 41.23 18.63
CA GLY A 850 -11.12 40.82 17.90
C GLY A 850 -11.64 39.43 18.19
N PHE A 851 -12.40 38.89 17.24
CA PHE A 851 -13.14 37.65 17.35
C PHE A 851 -12.34 36.45 16.82
N TRP A 852 -12.30 35.39 17.65
CA TRP A 852 -11.57 34.15 17.43
C TRP A 852 -12.43 32.92 17.70
N ILE A 853 -12.08 31.81 17.05
CA ILE A 853 -12.73 30.51 17.23
C ILE A 853 -11.69 29.50 17.71
N ARG A 854 -12.09 28.62 18.62
CA ARG A 854 -11.30 27.48 19.06
C ARG A 854 -11.97 26.17 18.63
N MET A 855 -11.59 25.69 17.44
CA MET A 855 -12.11 24.46 16.82
C MET A 855 -11.71 23.22 17.63
N ASN A 856 -12.66 22.34 17.96
CA ASN A 856 -12.43 21.02 18.56
C ASN A 856 -11.39 20.97 19.69
N ASN A 857 -11.49 21.87 20.67
CA ASN A 857 -10.52 22.02 21.75
C ASN A 857 -9.05 22.20 21.31
N SER A 858 -8.82 22.67 20.08
CA SER A 858 -7.52 22.78 19.44
C SER A 858 -7.00 24.23 19.42
N ASN A 859 -6.31 24.60 18.34
CA ASN A 859 -5.69 25.91 18.18
C ASN A 859 -6.71 27.01 17.90
N TRP A 860 -6.43 28.19 18.45
CA TRP A 860 -7.14 29.44 18.15
C TRP A 860 -6.98 29.86 16.69
N ALA A 861 -8.09 30.19 16.02
CA ALA A 861 -8.14 30.74 14.68
C ALA A 861 -8.75 32.15 14.70
N ALA A 862 -8.08 33.10 14.06
CA ALA A 862 -8.60 34.46 13.91
C ALA A 862 -9.80 34.44 12.98
N PHE A 863 -10.93 35.02 13.40
CA PHE A 863 -12.17 34.98 12.63
C PHE A 863 -12.48 36.34 12.00
N ILE A 864 -12.91 37.33 12.81
CA ILE A 864 -13.30 38.68 12.36
C ILE A 864 -12.90 39.75 13.38
N ASN A 865 -12.90 41.02 12.98
CA ASN A 865 -12.30 42.10 13.77
C ASN A 865 -13.02 42.36 15.11
N SER A 866 -14.35 42.47 15.15
CA SER A 866 -15.15 42.50 16.40
C SER A 866 -16.63 42.44 16.04
N ALA A 867 -17.44 41.89 16.94
CA ALA A 867 -18.88 41.74 16.82
C ALA A 867 -19.60 42.64 17.83
N ASN A 868 -20.78 43.17 17.47
CA ASN A 868 -21.67 43.82 18.44
C ASN A 868 -22.58 42.79 19.14
N LEU A 869 -22.96 41.73 18.41
CA LEU A 869 -23.78 40.63 18.90
C LEU A 869 -23.50 39.40 18.04
N MET A 870 -23.55 38.23 18.66
CA MET A 870 -23.24 36.94 18.04
C MET A 870 -24.18 35.88 18.59
N VAL A 871 -24.66 35.00 17.70
CA VAL A 871 -25.40 33.77 18.03
C VAL A 871 -24.96 32.67 17.07
N THR A 872 -25.12 31.43 17.50
CA THR A 872 -24.82 30.21 16.78
C THR A 872 -26.09 29.37 16.64
N GLY A 873 -26.17 28.59 15.56
CA GLY A 873 -27.27 27.68 15.29
C GLY A 873 -27.37 27.34 13.80
N SER A 874 -27.87 26.15 13.47
CA SER A 874 -27.97 25.67 12.08
C SER A 874 -29.11 26.35 11.28
N LEU A 875 -28.80 27.33 10.43
CA LEU A 875 -29.77 28.00 9.54
C LEU A 875 -30.05 27.22 8.24
N ASP A 876 -29.27 26.20 7.92
CA ASP A 876 -29.42 25.41 6.69
C ASP A 876 -29.53 23.88 6.86
N SER A 877 -29.58 23.39 8.10
CA SER A 877 -29.88 21.99 8.46
C SER A 877 -29.00 20.95 7.85
N ASN A 878 -27.72 21.17 7.94
CA ASN A 878 -26.72 20.13 7.74
C ASN A 878 -26.17 19.60 9.06
N ALA A 879 -26.86 19.86 10.18
CA ALA A 879 -26.41 19.60 11.55
C ALA A 879 -25.12 20.35 11.97
N GLN A 880 -24.69 21.32 11.16
CA GLN A 880 -23.58 22.21 11.46
C GLN A 880 -24.16 23.58 11.85
N ASP A 881 -23.66 24.13 12.95
CA ASP A 881 -24.03 25.46 13.40
C ASP A 881 -23.38 26.54 12.54
N ASP A 882 -24.18 27.54 12.21
CA ASP A 882 -23.74 28.74 11.52
C ASP A 882 -23.40 29.85 12.52
N VAL A 883 -22.49 30.75 12.14
CA VAL A 883 -22.16 31.91 12.98
C VAL A 883 -22.88 33.16 12.46
N ILE A 884 -23.82 33.69 13.23
CA ILE A 884 -24.57 34.90 12.88
C ILE A 884 -24.04 36.08 13.68
N VAL A 885 -23.59 37.11 12.97
CA VAL A 885 -22.92 38.28 13.55
C VAL A 885 -23.60 39.57 13.15
N SER A 886 -23.90 40.41 14.14
CA SER A 886 -24.24 41.82 13.95
C SER A 886 -23.00 42.68 14.12
N PHE A 887 -22.62 43.44 13.08
CA PHE A 887 -21.44 44.32 13.08
C PHE A 887 -21.80 45.80 13.30
N GLY A 888 -22.97 46.06 13.89
CA GLY A 888 -23.46 47.43 14.07
C GLY A 888 -23.97 48.08 12.79
N ALA A 889 -24.43 49.33 12.92
CA ALA A 889 -25.15 50.05 11.87
C ALA A 889 -24.32 50.30 10.58
N GLN A 890 -22.99 50.18 10.63
CA GLN A 890 -22.13 50.38 9.47
C GLN A 890 -22.17 49.18 8.51
N PHE A 891 -22.24 47.96 9.04
CA PHE A 891 -22.03 46.75 8.25
C PHE A 891 -23.24 45.80 8.26
N GLY A 892 -24.16 45.92 9.24
CA GLY A 892 -25.37 45.12 9.33
C GLY A 892 -25.12 43.71 9.87
N ILE A 893 -25.99 42.77 9.50
CA ILE A 893 -26.01 41.39 10.00
C ILE A 893 -25.56 40.43 8.91
N TRP A 894 -24.71 39.48 9.27
CA TRP A 894 -24.12 38.50 8.38
C TRP A 894 -24.16 37.12 9.01
N ALA A 895 -24.28 36.08 8.19
CA ALA A 895 -24.10 34.69 8.59
C ALA A 895 -22.87 34.12 7.87
N PHE A 896 -22.08 33.36 8.61
CA PHE A 896 -21.03 32.53 8.06
C PHE A 896 -21.54 31.10 7.99
N MET A 897 -21.87 30.67 6.78
CA MET A 897 -22.47 29.37 6.53
C MET A 897 -21.39 28.31 6.29
N ASN A 898 -21.54 27.16 6.94
CA ASN A 898 -20.82 25.91 6.68
C ASN A 898 -19.31 26.03 6.49
N ASN A 899 -18.66 26.82 7.33
CA ASN A 899 -17.21 27.07 7.28
C ASN A 899 -16.65 27.64 5.97
N ASN A 900 -17.49 28.12 5.05
CA ASN A 900 -17.04 28.37 3.68
C ASN A 900 -17.51 29.69 3.06
N SER A 901 -18.57 30.33 3.55
CA SER A 901 -19.12 31.50 2.86
C SER A 901 -19.84 32.49 3.75
N TRP A 902 -19.52 33.78 3.58
CA TRP A 902 -20.24 34.88 4.21
C TRP A 902 -21.46 35.29 3.38
N ILE A 903 -22.61 35.39 4.04
CA ILE A 903 -23.86 35.89 3.49
C ILE A 903 -24.29 37.10 4.31
N LYS A 904 -24.62 38.21 3.65
CA LYS A 904 -25.22 39.34 4.34
C LYS A 904 -26.73 39.12 4.44
N LEU A 905 -27.23 39.02 5.67
CA LEU A 905 -28.65 38.80 5.94
C LEU A 905 -29.43 40.11 5.93
N HIS A 906 -28.89 41.16 6.56
CA HIS A 906 -29.61 42.43 6.68
C HIS A 906 -28.68 43.66 6.79
N ASN A 907 -29.19 44.84 6.46
CA ASN A 907 -28.42 46.10 6.51
C ASN A 907 -28.50 46.84 7.85
N GLN A 908 -29.52 46.56 8.67
CA GLN A 908 -29.63 47.15 10.02
C GLN A 908 -28.83 46.32 11.02
N SER A 909 -28.43 46.96 12.14
CA SER A 909 -27.87 46.24 13.29
C SER A 909 -28.99 45.59 14.10
N ALA A 910 -28.72 44.40 14.64
CA ALA A 910 -29.57 43.84 15.69
C ALA A 910 -29.33 44.56 17.03
N GLN A 911 -30.37 44.61 17.86
CA GLN A 911 -30.27 44.83 19.30
C GLN A 911 -30.25 43.50 20.06
N ARG A 912 -31.01 42.51 19.57
CA ARG A 912 -31.05 41.13 20.08
C ARG A 912 -31.25 40.16 18.92
N MET A 913 -30.72 38.95 19.05
CA MET A 913 -30.87 37.85 18.11
C MET A 913 -31.01 36.56 18.91
N VAL A 914 -31.86 35.65 18.44
CA VAL A 914 -31.97 34.26 18.90
C VAL A 914 -32.25 33.37 17.69
N ILE A 915 -31.99 32.08 17.83
CA ILE A 915 -32.23 31.08 16.78
C ILE A 915 -33.18 30.02 17.31
N GLY A 916 -34.06 29.53 16.45
CA GLY A 916 -34.95 28.41 16.74
C GLY A 916 -35.88 28.11 15.56
N ASN A 917 -36.38 26.89 15.46
CA ASN A 917 -37.28 26.43 14.38
C ASN A 917 -38.74 26.87 14.63
N LEU A 918 -39.18 28.04 14.15
CA LEU A 918 -40.53 28.56 14.42
C LEU A 918 -41.64 27.97 13.55
N ASP A 919 -41.32 27.44 12.37
CA ASP A 919 -42.34 27.06 11.39
C ASP A 919 -42.46 25.56 11.18
N GLY A 920 -41.50 24.75 11.67
CA GLY A 920 -41.55 23.29 11.62
C GLY A 920 -41.65 22.75 10.20
N LEU A 921 -41.39 23.60 9.21
CA LEU A 921 -41.46 23.24 7.80
C LEU A 921 -40.07 22.85 7.31
N PRO A 922 -39.97 21.83 6.43
CA PRO A 922 -38.73 21.53 5.77
C PRO A 922 -38.34 22.70 4.87
N SER A 923 -37.05 22.79 4.62
CA SER A 923 -36.51 23.85 3.80
C SER A 923 -37.09 23.91 2.41
N VAL A 924 -37.30 25.14 1.95
CA VAL A 924 -37.34 25.41 0.52
C VAL A 924 -35.91 25.50 0.01
N THR A 925 -35.65 24.98 -1.19
CA THR A 925 -34.33 24.92 -1.81
C THR A 925 -33.57 26.23 -1.65
N ALA A 926 -32.36 26.17 -1.07
CA ALA A 926 -31.54 27.33 -0.72
C ALA A 926 -31.56 28.39 -1.84
N LEU A 927 -32.07 29.58 -1.52
CA LEU A 927 -31.93 30.71 -2.43
C LEU A 927 -30.45 30.99 -2.64
N THR A 928 -30.12 31.29 -3.89
CA THR A 928 -28.84 31.85 -4.33
C THR A 928 -28.66 33.26 -3.76
N ASN A 929 -28.55 33.39 -2.44
CA ASN A 929 -27.99 34.60 -1.85
C ASN A 929 -26.54 34.67 -2.33
N SER A 930 -26.17 35.79 -2.95
CA SER A 930 -24.84 35.94 -3.52
C SER A 930 -23.81 35.83 -2.41
N VAL A 931 -23.07 34.73 -2.35
CA VAL A 931 -21.89 34.58 -1.51
C VAL A 931 -21.05 35.85 -1.65
N MET A 932 -20.85 36.55 -0.55
CA MET A 932 -20.13 37.81 -0.52
C MET A 932 -18.79 37.61 0.18
N LYS A 933 -17.78 38.32 -0.29
CA LYS A 933 -16.56 38.47 0.50
C LYS A 933 -16.85 39.37 1.68
N LEU A 934 -16.36 38.98 2.85
CA LEU A 934 -16.37 39.85 4.02
C LEU A 934 -15.64 41.16 3.67
N PRO A 935 -16.19 42.34 4.03
CA PRO A 935 -15.48 43.60 3.87
C PRO A 935 -14.10 43.56 4.56
N ALA A 936 -13.05 44.01 3.87
CA ALA A 936 -11.67 43.99 4.41
C ALA A 936 -11.49 44.74 5.76
N ALA A 937 -12.42 45.64 6.11
CA ALA A 937 -12.43 46.33 7.41
C ALA A 937 -12.85 45.43 8.58
N LEU A 938 -13.49 44.30 8.29
CA LEU A 938 -13.97 43.31 9.25
C LEU A 938 -13.05 42.07 9.33
N GLU A 939 -12.05 41.94 8.45
CA GLU A 939 -11.07 40.86 8.55
C GLU A 939 -10.21 41.03 9.81
N ASN A 940 -10.04 39.96 10.58
CA ASN A 940 -9.14 39.97 11.73
C ASN A 940 -7.69 39.75 11.28
N THR A 941 -6.84 40.76 11.44
CA THR A 941 -5.40 40.65 11.16
C THR A 941 -4.55 40.74 12.43
N ALA A 942 -5.17 40.77 13.60
CA ALA A 942 -4.47 40.84 14.88
C ALA A 942 -3.90 39.46 15.26
N PHE A 943 -2.95 39.45 16.19
CA PHE A 943 -2.41 38.23 16.76
C PHE A 943 -2.82 38.16 18.23
N LEU A 944 -3.42 37.04 18.65
CA LEU A 944 -3.61 36.77 20.07
C LEU A 944 -2.25 36.65 20.77
N PRO A 945 -2.10 37.24 21.96
CA PRO A 945 -0.94 36.98 22.81
C PRO A 945 -0.92 35.50 23.20
N LYS A 946 0.28 34.94 23.32
CA LYS A 946 0.51 33.53 23.67
C LYS A 946 0.35 33.25 25.14
#